data_AF-A0A9D3NBX7-F1
#
_entry.id   AF-A0A9D3NBX7-F1
#
_cell.length_a   1.000
_cell.length_b   1.000
_cell.length_c   1.000
_cell.angle_alpha   90.00
_cell.angle_beta   90.00
_cell.angle_gamma   90.00
#
_symmetry.space_group_name_H-M   'P 1'
#
loop_
_entity.id
_entity.type
_entity.pdbx_description
1 polymer ?
#
loop_
_entity_poly.entity_id
_entity_poly.type
_entity_poly.pdbx_seq_one_letter_code
_entity_poly.pdbx_strand_id
1 'polypeptide(L)'
;MGCMQSAGTNIYENIRVVELNTSIDSSPTVIDESSNVVLRYRTPYFRAAARVHMPPLVRKEIWTVGWIQACNKMDFFNYYGEEGISSWELPELRDGRIHSISDSDGVNYPWYGCTTEIYTIVGPTKKSTSLTVSMNDNFCPSVTWSIPTGTHSVPPLLSSIHRDQHFTTWLVAMNESTAEIVLLRTIRWRMRLAIEVDPEKPLGQRARIMDHLTQEQPEILATNEPIPPNALVKPNANDAQTFMLQLEGGNEEKALKRLELPPRGMEQTAGQWITFRIGVTCGLIIALITFIAFKASNESHLEHLRPLLQLYRGSFLLIEFLSLMGLTMYCWKRSEINHILIFELDPRHHLSYHHVLEMAGYLAVCCCISVLAWLHPSPMPIPQQLHPLIFHSLLLLLLLNPTSTCHSWSRRWFLSVMWKVLTAPLWPVGFADCWLADQLNSLSPLILSLWDLLCFTFQINWADLQDGSSLVRESVHLERQSKVVICLIQCFPPWLRFAQCLRHFWDSGNKVHLLNAGKYSTVFLMVTFAGLYNNAREKSDPAVEESVYVYLYLWAMSTCISVIVTVSWDLRMDWGLLQGNGLLKEELIFSQEVYYYAAMLADVLLRISWAINILLAQMKDSDAVVTASAILAPLEVLRRSIWNFFRLENEHLKNCRRCRAIRDFDLPASPINLPQQILIDKLKDPNEPIIIQQETSTSHRKPTCSPLRYLRSKVKETNLPVGSPAMEST
;
A
#
# COMPACT_ATOMS: atom_id res chain seq x y z
N MET A 1 -12.30 49.83 63.85
CA MET A 1 -12.10 49.28 62.49
C MET A 1 -11.58 47.86 62.65
N GLY A 2 -12.47 46.87 62.59
CA GLY A 2 -12.12 45.45 62.75
C GLY A 2 -11.62 44.89 61.42
N CYS A 3 -10.46 44.22 61.45
CA CYS A 3 -9.90 43.49 60.32
C CYS A 3 -10.87 42.37 59.89
N MET A 4 -11.32 42.41 58.62
CA MET A 4 -11.90 41.24 57.98
C MET A 4 -10.78 40.21 57.75
N GLN A 5 -10.79 39.14 58.54
CA GLN A 5 -10.14 37.89 58.16
C GLN A 5 -10.83 37.39 56.89
N SER A 6 -10.16 37.56 55.75
CA SER A 6 -10.48 36.85 54.51
C SER A 6 -10.13 35.38 54.73
N ALA A 7 -11.13 34.57 55.08
CA ALA A 7 -11.03 33.13 55.07
C ALA A 7 -10.81 32.67 53.62
N GLY A 8 -9.54 32.46 53.24
CA GLY A 8 -9.18 31.71 52.04
C GLY A 8 -9.63 30.27 52.23
N THR A 9 -10.84 29.95 51.78
CA THR A 9 -11.34 28.58 51.74
C THR A 9 -10.59 27.83 50.65
N ASN A 10 -9.76 26.87 51.04
CA ASN A 10 -9.07 25.97 50.12
C ASN A 10 -10.12 25.17 49.33
N ILE A 11 -10.21 25.41 48.01
CA ILE A 11 -11.21 24.79 47.13
C ILE A 11 -11.14 23.25 47.19
N TYR A 12 -9.94 22.70 47.38
CA TYR A 12 -9.65 21.27 47.41
C TYR A 12 -10.38 20.51 48.53
N GLU A 13 -10.64 21.14 49.68
CA GLU A 13 -11.32 20.50 50.82
C GLU A 13 -12.82 20.26 50.55
N ASN A 14 -13.36 20.89 49.50
CA ASN A 14 -14.78 20.84 49.17
C ASN A 14 -15.11 20.01 47.92
N ILE A 15 -14.12 19.41 47.26
CA ILE A 15 -14.33 18.49 46.13
C ILE A 15 -14.81 17.15 46.68
N ARG A 16 -15.97 16.66 46.25
CA ARG A 16 -16.56 15.40 46.75
C ARG A 16 -16.85 14.43 45.62
N VAL A 17 -16.41 13.18 45.77
CA VAL A 17 -16.84 12.07 44.90
C VAL A 17 -18.20 11.59 45.41
N VAL A 18 -19.23 11.74 44.59
CA VAL A 18 -20.63 11.40 44.92
C VAL A 18 -20.88 9.92 44.64
N GLU A 19 -20.37 9.44 43.51
CA GLU A 19 -20.54 8.05 43.06
C GLU A 19 -19.25 7.62 42.38
N LEU A 20 -18.80 6.41 42.64
CA LEU A 20 -17.66 5.78 41.98
C LEU A 20 -18.03 4.32 41.71
N ASN A 21 -18.02 3.93 40.44
CA ASN A 21 -18.27 2.57 40.03
C ASN A 21 -17.09 2.06 39.19
N THR A 22 -16.62 0.86 39.50
CA THR A 22 -15.49 0.22 38.83
C THR A 22 -15.78 -1.26 38.65
N SER A 23 -15.57 -1.78 37.44
CA SER A 23 -15.84 -3.19 37.14
C SER A 23 -15.00 -3.67 35.97
N ILE A 24 -14.70 -4.96 35.96
CA ILE A 24 -14.27 -5.66 34.73
C ILE A 24 -15.48 -6.44 34.21
N ASP A 25 -15.80 -6.25 32.93
CA ASP A 25 -16.93 -6.92 32.26
C ASP A 25 -16.80 -8.45 32.44
N SER A 26 -17.93 -9.13 32.67
CA SER A 26 -17.97 -10.60 32.84
C SER A 26 -17.93 -11.39 31.52
N SER A 27 -17.80 -10.69 30.38
CA SER A 27 -17.67 -11.33 29.08
C SER A 27 -16.38 -12.17 29.03
N PRO A 28 -16.37 -13.32 28.35
CA PRO A 28 -15.13 -14.04 28.13
C PRO A 28 -14.23 -13.28 27.15
N THR A 29 -12.92 -13.51 27.25
CA THR A 29 -11.98 -13.13 26.19
C THR A 29 -12.44 -13.78 24.88
N VAL A 30 -12.44 -13.00 23.79
CA VAL A 30 -12.81 -13.50 22.46
C VAL A 30 -11.54 -13.79 21.68
N ILE A 31 -11.42 -14.99 21.13
CA ILE A 31 -10.32 -15.38 20.23
C ILE A 31 -10.80 -15.32 18.78
N ASP A 32 -9.95 -14.81 17.90
CA ASP A 32 -10.14 -14.78 16.45
C ASP A 32 -8.93 -15.42 15.74
N GLU A 33 -9.19 -16.56 15.12
CA GLU A 33 -8.24 -17.34 14.31
C GLU A 33 -8.48 -17.22 12.80
N SER A 34 -9.24 -16.20 12.34
CA SER A 34 -9.57 -16.08 10.92
C SER A 34 -8.35 -15.85 10.03
N SER A 35 -7.24 -15.35 10.60
CA SER A 35 -6.00 -15.08 9.88
C SER A 35 -5.07 -16.28 9.92
N ASN A 36 -4.47 -16.61 8.78
CA ASN A 36 -3.41 -17.60 8.67
C ASN A 36 -2.02 -17.08 9.10
N VAL A 37 -1.90 -15.82 9.54
CA VAL A 37 -0.63 -15.22 9.96
C VAL A 37 -0.62 -14.77 11.42
N VAL A 38 -1.76 -14.34 11.96
CA VAL A 38 -1.86 -13.91 13.36
C VAL A 38 -3.04 -14.53 14.09
N LEU A 39 -2.85 -14.79 15.38
CA LEU A 39 -3.88 -15.00 16.38
C LEU A 39 -4.27 -13.64 16.98
N ARG A 40 -5.57 -13.31 16.95
CA ARG A 40 -6.08 -12.12 17.64
C ARG A 40 -6.91 -12.53 18.84
N TYR A 41 -6.86 -11.71 19.88
CA TYR A 41 -7.78 -11.87 20.99
C TYR A 41 -8.19 -10.52 21.56
N ARG A 42 -9.37 -10.47 22.17
CA ARG A 42 -9.90 -9.28 22.83
C ARG A 42 -10.29 -9.61 24.27
N THR A 43 -9.68 -8.93 25.23
CA THR A 43 -10.01 -9.09 26.65
C THR A 43 -11.27 -8.31 27.04
N PRO A 44 -11.88 -8.62 28.19
CA PRO A 44 -13.00 -7.85 28.73
C PRO A 44 -12.57 -6.41 29.05
N TYR A 45 -13.53 -5.49 29.07
CA TYR A 45 -13.26 -4.10 29.40
C TYR A 45 -13.14 -3.91 30.90
N PHE A 46 -12.08 -3.23 31.34
CA PHE A 46 -12.09 -2.47 32.57
C PHE A 46 -12.91 -1.19 32.35
N ARG A 47 -13.80 -0.89 33.28
CA ARG A 47 -14.63 0.33 33.27
C ARG A 47 -14.52 1.01 34.61
N ALA A 48 -14.28 2.31 34.59
CA ALA A 48 -14.40 3.17 35.76
C ALA A 48 -15.23 4.41 35.42
N ALA A 49 -16.17 4.76 36.28
CA ALA A 49 -17.00 5.94 36.15
C ALA A 49 -17.18 6.61 37.51
N ALA A 50 -17.02 7.93 37.54
CA ALA A 50 -17.15 8.72 38.75
C ALA A 50 -18.03 9.94 38.52
N ARG A 51 -18.95 10.19 39.47
CA ARG A 51 -19.67 11.46 39.57
C ARG A 51 -19.01 12.31 40.64
N VAL A 52 -18.48 13.46 40.24
CA VAL A 52 -17.75 14.38 41.13
C VAL A 52 -18.55 15.67 41.29
N HIS A 53 -18.67 16.12 42.53
CA HIS A 53 -19.24 17.40 42.90
C HIS A 53 -18.13 18.41 43.12
N MET A 54 -18.10 19.44 42.26
CA MET A 54 -17.16 20.54 42.31
C MET A 54 -17.82 21.79 42.91
N PRO A 55 -17.20 22.43 43.93
CA PRO A 55 -17.71 23.66 44.50
C PRO A 55 -17.63 24.84 43.50
N PRO A 56 -18.35 25.95 43.74
CA PRO A 56 -18.26 27.14 42.89
C PRO A 56 -16.83 27.71 42.86
N LEU A 57 -16.32 27.98 41.66
CA LEU A 57 -15.00 28.58 41.46
C LEU A 57 -15.12 30.10 41.55
N VAL A 58 -14.52 30.71 42.57
CA VAL A 58 -14.62 32.16 42.82
C VAL A 58 -13.64 32.96 41.95
N ARG A 59 -12.54 32.33 41.53
CA ARG A 59 -11.45 32.94 40.75
C ARG A 59 -11.48 32.48 39.28
N LYS A 60 -10.73 33.18 38.41
CA LYS A 60 -10.47 32.77 37.03
C LYS A 60 -9.43 31.64 37.00
N GLU A 61 -9.81 30.48 37.53
CA GLU A 61 -9.00 29.26 37.53
C GLU A 61 -9.63 28.23 36.60
N ILE A 62 -8.80 27.36 36.01
CA ILE A 62 -9.23 26.26 35.16
C ILE A 62 -8.89 24.96 35.88
N TRP A 63 -9.90 24.14 36.09
CA TRP A 63 -9.81 22.88 36.83
C TRP A 63 -10.25 21.73 35.94
N THR A 64 -9.39 20.75 35.72
CA THR A 64 -9.71 19.54 34.97
C THR A 64 -9.84 18.37 35.93
N VAL A 65 -10.98 17.68 35.90
CA VAL A 65 -11.20 16.44 36.66
C VAL A 65 -11.14 15.28 35.69
N GLY A 66 -10.41 14.23 36.00
CA GLY A 66 -10.34 13.07 35.12
C GLY A 66 -9.48 11.93 35.64
N TRP A 67 -9.17 11.01 34.73
CA TRP A 67 -8.46 9.77 35.02
C TRP A 67 -7.00 9.82 34.58
N ILE A 68 -6.11 9.39 35.47
CA ILE A 68 -4.69 9.13 35.18
C ILE A 68 -4.47 7.64 35.41
N GLN A 69 -3.82 6.95 34.47
CA GLN A 69 -3.50 5.53 34.60
C GLN A 69 -2.00 5.32 34.44
N ALA A 70 -1.45 4.36 35.18
CA ALA A 70 -0.09 3.91 35.01
C ALA A 70 -0.01 2.37 35.04
N CYS A 71 0.88 1.84 34.20
CA CYS A 71 1.25 0.44 34.23
C CYS A 71 2.34 0.21 35.28
N ASN A 72 2.06 -0.66 36.27
CA ASN A 72 2.97 -1.02 37.36
C ASN A 72 3.77 -2.30 37.06
N LYS A 73 3.21 -3.19 36.25
CA LYS A 73 3.85 -4.44 35.86
C LYS A 73 3.36 -4.84 34.47
N MET A 74 4.27 -5.26 33.60
CA MET A 74 3.95 -5.71 32.26
C MET A 74 4.71 -7.00 31.92
N ASP A 75 4.01 -8.12 32.04
CA ASP A 75 4.46 -9.41 31.53
C ASP A 75 3.60 -9.76 30.31
N PHE A 76 4.21 -9.82 29.13
CA PHE A 76 3.55 -10.29 27.91
C PHE A 76 4.51 -11.15 27.10
N PHE A 77 4.31 -12.47 27.17
CA PHE A 77 5.17 -13.48 26.57
C PHE A 77 4.39 -14.35 25.59
N ASN A 78 4.99 -14.59 24.43
CA ASN A 78 4.50 -15.51 23.41
C ASN A 78 5.57 -16.58 23.20
N TYR A 79 5.19 -17.84 23.36
CA TYR A 79 6.09 -18.99 23.30
C TYR A 79 5.91 -19.73 21.98
N TYR A 80 7.00 -20.04 21.29
CA TYR A 80 7.02 -20.77 20.01
C TYR A 80 7.70 -22.13 20.18
N GLY A 81 7.08 -23.03 20.95
CA GLY A 81 7.70 -24.29 21.38
C GLY A 81 8.92 -24.04 22.27
N GLU A 82 9.95 -24.87 22.12
CA GLU A 82 11.24 -24.68 22.81
C GLU A 82 12.21 -23.76 22.03
N GLU A 83 11.83 -23.32 20.82
CA GLU A 83 12.76 -22.68 19.89
C GLU A 83 12.86 -21.15 20.05
N GLY A 84 11.83 -20.50 20.61
CA GLY A 84 11.87 -19.05 20.81
C GLY A 84 10.73 -18.47 21.62
N ILE A 85 10.99 -17.29 22.18
CA ILE A 85 10.04 -16.50 22.97
C ILE A 85 10.05 -15.08 22.40
N SER A 86 8.87 -14.50 22.18
CA SER A 86 8.75 -13.06 21.93
C SER A 86 7.99 -12.38 23.04
N SER A 87 8.42 -11.18 23.42
CA SER A 87 7.80 -10.40 24.48
C SER A 87 7.78 -8.91 24.15
N TRP A 88 6.82 -8.20 24.74
CA TRP A 88 6.84 -6.75 24.82
C TRP A 88 7.17 -6.37 26.24
N GLU A 89 8.26 -5.66 26.42
CA GLU A 89 8.82 -5.38 27.74
C GLU A 89 9.03 -3.88 27.94
N LEU A 90 8.98 -3.47 29.20
CA LEU A 90 9.36 -2.14 29.65
C LEU A 90 10.64 -2.28 30.47
N PRO A 91 11.84 -2.14 29.88
CA PRO A 91 13.10 -2.49 30.54
C PRO A 91 13.31 -1.75 31.88
N GLU A 92 12.98 -0.47 31.93
CA GLU A 92 13.12 0.32 33.17
C GLU A 92 12.19 -0.16 34.29
N LEU A 93 10.97 -0.60 33.93
CA LEU A 93 9.98 -1.13 34.88
C LEU A 93 10.39 -2.54 35.35
N ARG A 94 10.86 -3.37 34.42
CA ARG A 94 11.33 -4.74 34.68
C ARG A 94 12.58 -4.77 35.56
N ASP A 95 13.54 -3.88 35.29
CA ASP A 95 14.78 -3.77 36.05
C ASP A 95 14.57 -3.04 37.41
N GLY A 96 13.34 -2.62 37.72
CA GLY A 96 12.98 -1.96 38.97
C GLY A 96 13.53 -0.53 39.11
N ARG A 97 13.97 0.10 38.01
CA ARG A 97 14.44 1.50 38.01
C ARG A 97 13.29 2.48 38.17
N ILE A 98 12.13 2.10 37.66
CA ILE A 98 10.87 2.83 37.84
C ILE A 98 9.81 1.88 38.41
N HIS A 99 8.89 2.40 39.21
CA HIS A 99 7.80 1.62 39.81
C HIS A 99 6.50 1.62 38.99
N SER A 100 6.37 2.58 38.06
CA SER A 100 5.23 2.71 37.17
C SER A 100 5.59 3.58 35.98
N ILE A 101 4.90 3.38 34.85
CA ILE A 101 4.99 4.24 33.67
C ILE A 101 3.60 4.76 33.30
N SER A 102 3.54 6.00 32.80
CA SER A 102 2.29 6.61 32.33
C SER A 102 1.63 5.75 31.25
N ASP A 103 0.31 5.56 31.34
CA ASP A 103 -0.49 4.87 30.33
C ASP A 103 -1.46 5.86 29.67
N SER A 104 -0.92 7.03 29.27
CA SER A 104 -1.69 8.10 28.66
C SER A 104 -1.92 7.90 27.16
N ASP A 105 -2.84 8.69 26.59
CA ASP A 105 -3.11 8.75 25.15
C ASP A 105 -1.91 9.21 24.28
N GLY A 106 -0.78 9.60 24.90
CA GLY A 106 0.42 10.07 24.22
C GLY A 106 0.39 11.53 23.76
N VAL A 107 -0.73 12.22 23.95
CA VAL A 107 -0.94 13.62 23.51
C VAL A 107 -1.20 14.52 24.71
N ASN A 108 -2.20 14.19 25.54
CA ASN A 108 -2.72 15.00 26.63
C ASN A 108 -2.23 14.51 27.98
N TYR A 109 -0.91 14.48 28.20
CA TYR A 109 -0.35 14.10 29.50
C TYR A 109 -0.85 15.04 30.62
N PRO A 110 -1.20 14.51 31.80
CA PRO A 110 -1.05 13.12 32.26
C PRO A 110 -2.30 12.22 32.05
N TRP A 111 -3.29 12.69 31.30
CA TRP A 111 -4.61 12.09 31.23
C TRP A 111 -4.61 10.79 30.41
N TYR A 112 -5.42 9.82 30.86
CA TYR A 112 -5.64 8.58 30.12
C TYR A 112 -6.28 8.83 28.73
N GLY A 113 -7.16 9.84 28.63
CA GLY A 113 -7.76 10.29 27.38
C GLY A 113 -8.36 11.68 27.52
N CYS A 114 -8.97 12.19 26.44
CA CYS A 114 -9.45 13.57 26.36
C CYS A 114 -10.97 13.72 26.18
N THR A 115 -11.73 12.61 26.16
CA THR A 115 -13.16 12.64 25.81
C THR A 115 -14.05 12.51 27.05
N THR A 116 -14.54 11.30 27.33
CA THR A 116 -15.30 11.01 28.55
C THR A 116 -14.42 10.93 29.79
N GLU A 117 -13.10 10.82 29.59
CA GLU A 117 -12.11 10.57 30.63
C GLU A 117 -11.81 11.81 31.47
N ILE A 118 -12.04 13.00 30.92
CA ILE A 118 -11.79 14.28 31.56
C ILE A 118 -13.00 15.21 31.47
N TYR A 119 -13.08 16.16 32.38
CA TYR A 119 -14.04 17.25 32.37
C TYR A 119 -13.38 18.52 32.88
N THR A 120 -13.32 19.54 32.04
CA THR A 120 -12.70 20.83 32.38
C THR A 120 -13.76 21.86 32.79
N ILE A 121 -13.54 22.49 33.94
CA ILE A 121 -14.36 23.58 34.47
C ILE A 121 -13.55 24.88 34.38
N VAL A 122 -14.15 25.88 33.75
CA VAL A 122 -13.57 27.22 33.66
C VAL A 122 -14.29 28.14 34.65
N GLY A 123 -13.54 28.65 35.64
CA GLY A 123 -14.02 29.65 36.58
C GLY A 123 -14.08 31.06 35.96
N PRO A 124 -14.83 32.00 36.58
CA PRO A 124 -15.59 31.81 37.81
C PRO A 124 -16.98 31.20 37.58
N THR A 125 -17.41 30.31 38.47
CA THR A 125 -18.75 29.69 38.46
C THR A 125 -19.54 30.10 39.71
N LYS A 126 -20.82 30.45 39.53
CA LYS A 126 -21.70 30.89 40.64
C LYS A 126 -22.37 29.73 41.38
N LYS A 127 -22.46 28.56 40.75
CA LYS A 127 -23.13 27.37 41.29
C LYS A 127 -22.14 26.21 41.30
N SER A 128 -22.34 25.27 42.22
CA SER A 128 -21.59 24.01 42.21
C SER A 128 -21.95 23.20 40.97
N THR A 129 -20.96 22.48 40.45
CA THR A 129 -21.08 21.70 39.22
C THR A 129 -20.97 20.22 39.56
N SER A 130 -21.96 19.42 39.16
CA SER A 130 -21.84 17.97 39.20
C SER A 130 -21.41 17.50 37.82
N LEU A 131 -20.30 16.77 37.75
CA LEU A 131 -19.74 16.23 36.50
C LEU A 131 -19.62 14.72 36.59
N THR A 132 -19.59 14.06 35.43
CA THR A 132 -19.36 12.62 35.33
C THR A 132 -18.19 12.41 34.39
N VAL A 133 -17.21 11.64 34.84
CA VAL A 133 -16.06 11.20 34.03
C VAL A 133 -16.03 9.68 34.00
N SER A 134 -15.70 9.10 32.86
CA SER A 134 -15.63 7.65 32.69
C SER A 134 -14.50 7.27 31.74
N MET A 135 -13.86 6.14 32.01
CA MET A 135 -12.83 5.54 31.18
C MET A 135 -13.18 4.07 30.91
N ASN A 136 -12.69 3.57 29.78
CA ASN A 136 -12.69 2.16 29.46
C ASN A 136 -11.32 1.75 28.93
N ASP A 137 -10.90 0.53 29.27
CA ASP A 137 -9.63 -0.04 28.83
C ASP A 137 -9.80 -1.53 28.53
N ASN A 138 -9.19 -1.99 27.44
CA ASN A 138 -9.08 -3.41 27.10
C ASN A 138 -7.91 -3.69 26.17
N PHE A 139 -7.53 -4.96 26.07
CA PHE A 139 -6.44 -5.39 25.21
C PHE A 139 -6.99 -6.07 23.95
N CYS A 140 -6.52 -5.62 22.80
CA CYS A 140 -6.84 -6.20 21.50
C CYS A 140 -5.59 -6.47 20.64
N PRO A 141 -4.61 -7.25 21.13
CA PRO A 141 -3.36 -7.48 20.41
C PRO A 141 -3.50 -8.48 19.25
N SER A 142 -2.51 -8.46 18.35
CA SER A 142 -2.32 -9.45 17.29
C SER A 142 -0.97 -10.14 17.48
N VAL A 143 -0.95 -11.46 17.59
CA VAL A 143 0.24 -12.28 17.82
C VAL A 143 0.49 -13.18 16.61
N THR A 144 1.69 -13.19 16.07
CA THR A 144 2.03 -14.03 14.90
C THR A 144 1.99 -15.52 15.23
N TRP A 145 1.48 -16.35 14.31
CA TRP A 145 1.51 -17.81 14.46
C TRP A 145 2.91 -18.41 14.38
N SER A 146 3.86 -17.69 13.79
CA SER A 146 5.23 -18.17 13.62
C SER A 146 6.20 -16.99 13.57
N ILE A 147 7.41 -17.20 14.04
CA ILE A 147 8.50 -16.22 13.92
C ILE A 147 9.43 -16.59 12.73
N PRO A 148 9.93 -15.61 11.96
CA PRO A 148 10.74 -15.87 10.78
C PRO A 148 12.16 -16.34 11.15
N THR A 149 12.36 -17.66 11.27
CA THR A 149 13.67 -18.28 11.46
C THR A 149 14.33 -18.54 10.10
N GLY A 150 15.41 -17.83 9.76
CA GLY A 150 15.98 -17.82 8.41
C GLY A 150 16.66 -19.10 7.89
N THR A 151 16.48 -20.25 8.52
CA THR A 151 17.25 -21.48 8.17
C THR A 151 16.46 -22.79 8.19
N HIS A 152 15.28 -22.85 8.81
CA HIS A 152 14.48 -24.08 8.84
C HIS A 152 13.43 -24.07 7.73
N SER A 153 13.17 -25.24 7.12
CA SER A 153 12.10 -25.45 6.15
C SER A 153 10.70 -25.28 6.74
N VAL A 154 10.57 -25.29 8.08
CA VAL A 154 9.34 -25.04 8.83
C VAL A 154 9.66 -24.06 9.98
N PRO A 155 9.00 -22.90 10.08
CA PRO A 155 9.23 -21.95 11.16
C PRO A 155 8.58 -22.44 12.47
N PRO A 156 9.15 -22.11 13.65
CA PRO A 156 8.56 -22.48 14.93
C PRO A 156 7.19 -21.82 15.09
N LEU A 157 6.23 -22.62 15.56
CA LEU A 157 4.84 -22.24 15.67
C LEU A 157 4.49 -21.83 17.09
N LEU A 158 3.58 -20.87 17.20
CA LEU A 158 3.04 -20.39 18.46
C LEU A 158 2.41 -21.54 19.24
N SER A 159 2.79 -21.66 20.51
CA SER A 159 2.41 -22.75 21.42
C SER A 159 1.63 -22.24 22.62
N SER A 160 1.95 -21.04 23.13
CA SER A 160 1.17 -20.41 24.19
C SER A 160 1.40 -18.91 24.25
N ILE A 161 0.43 -18.22 24.85
CA ILE A 161 0.50 -16.80 25.17
C ILE A 161 0.23 -16.64 26.67
N HIS A 162 1.11 -15.91 27.35
CA HIS A 162 0.96 -15.56 28.74
C HIS A 162 0.98 -14.04 28.92
N ARG A 163 0.01 -13.50 29.64
CA ARG A 163 -0.10 -12.08 29.91
C ARG A 163 -0.51 -11.83 31.35
N ASP A 164 0.22 -10.95 32.00
CA ASP A 164 -0.05 -10.52 33.37
C ASP A 164 0.35 -9.05 33.52
N GLN A 165 -0.65 -8.18 33.60
CA GLN A 165 -0.42 -6.74 33.71
C GLN A 165 -1.17 -6.14 34.89
N HIS A 166 -0.51 -5.22 35.59
CA HIS A 166 -1.04 -4.53 36.76
C HIS A 166 -1.10 -3.03 36.48
N PHE A 167 -2.21 -2.42 36.86
CA PHE A 167 -2.47 -1.01 36.65
C PHE A 167 -2.93 -0.34 37.94
N THR A 168 -2.54 0.92 38.08
CA THR A 168 -3.08 1.83 39.08
C THR A 168 -3.70 3.00 38.35
N THR A 169 -4.95 3.28 38.71
CA THR A 169 -5.75 4.34 38.11
C THR A 169 -6.16 5.33 39.20
N TRP A 170 -5.95 6.61 38.96
CA TRP A 170 -6.28 7.68 39.89
C TRP A 170 -7.36 8.59 39.32
N LEU A 171 -8.36 8.89 40.14
CA LEU A 171 -9.30 9.98 39.89
C LEU A 171 -8.72 11.26 40.50
N VAL A 172 -8.52 12.27 39.66
CA VAL A 172 -7.76 13.48 40.01
C VAL A 172 -8.53 14.72 39.61
N ALA A 173 -8.43 15.79 40.41
CA ALA A 173 -8.70 17.15 39.98
C ALA A 173 -7.38 17.93 39.90
N MET A 174 -7.06 18.49 38.74
CA MET A 174 -5.84 19.24 38.51
C MET A 174 -6.16 20.68 38.12
N ASN A 175 -5.42 21.63 38.71
CA ASN A 175 -5.46 23.02 38.28
C ASN A 175 -4.50 23.23 37.11
N GLU A 176 -5.01 23.63 35.95
CA GLU A 176 -4.21 23.78 34.72
C GLU A 176 -3.17 24.91 34.81
N SER A 177 -3.42 25.92 35.65
CA SER A 177 -2.53 27.08 35.79
C SER A 177 -1.40 26.87 36.79
N THR A 178 -1.66 26.14 37.88
CA THR A 178 -0.68 25.91 38.95
C THR A 178 -0.07 24.51 38.90
N ALA A 179 -0.60 23.62 38.05
CA ALA A 179 -0.29 22.19 38.02
C ALA A 179 -0.51 21.48 39.37
N GLU A 180 -1.36 22.04 40.22
CA GLU A 180 -1.68 21.47 41.52
C GLU A 180 -2.67 20.31 41.37
N ILE A 181 -2.35 19.17 41.98
CA ILE A 181 -3.08 17.91 41.85
C ILE A 181 -3.80 17.58 43.17
N VAL A 182 -5.11 17.41 43.10
CA VAL A 182 -5.94 16.89 44.19
C VAL A 182 -6.31 15.46 43.88
N LEU A 183 -5.87 14.54 44.73
CA LEU A 183 -6.15 13.13 44.57
C LEU A 183 -7.48 12.75 45.22
N LEU A 184 -8.44 12.31 44.41
CA LEU A 184 -9.79 11.99 44.88
C LEU A 184 -9.91 10.51 45.26
N ARG A 185 -9.57 9.59 44.35
CA ARG A 185 -9.65 8.14 44.57
C ARG A 185 -8.55 7.39 43.82
N THR A 186 -8.15 6.23 44.35
CA THR A 186 -7.17 5.32 43.75
C THR A 186 -7.82 3.95 43.54
N ILE A 187 -7.63 3.38 42.35
CA ILE A 187 -8.18 2.08 41.94
C ILE A 187 -7.01 1.22 41.47
N ARG A 188 -6.96 -0.03 41.93
CA ARG A 188 -6.03 -1.04 41.43
C ARG A 188 -6.77 -2.09 40.65
N TRP A 189 -6.21 -2.47 39.52
CA TRP A 189 -6.77 -3.54 38.71
C TRP A 189 -5.66 -4.29 37.97
N ARG A 190 -5.97 -5.53 37.60
CA ARG A 190 -5.03 -6.48 37.01
C ARG A 190 -5.73 -7.26 35.91
N MET A 191 -5.03 -7.51 34.83
CA MET A 191 -5.51 -8.37 33.75
C MET A 191 -4.59 -9.57 33.57
N ARG A 192 -5.14 -10.78 33.69
CA ARG A 192 -4.41 -12.04 33.47
C ARG A 192 -4.99 -12.81 32.30
N LEU A 193 -4.14 -13.33 31.43
CA LEU A 193 -4.58 -14.15 30.31
C LEU A 193 -3.56 -15.25 30.03
N ALA A 194 -4.07 -16.47 29.84
CA ALA A 194 -3.28 -17.56 29.29
C ALA A 194 -4.08 -18.21 28.16
N ILE A 195 -3.44 -18.34 26.99
CA ILE A 195 -3.99 -19.01 25.81
C ILE A 195 -3.02 -20.12 25.44
N GLU A 196 -3.50 -21.35 25.37
CA GLU A 196 -2.77 -22.47 24.77
C GLU A 196 -3.06 -22.55 23.27
N VAL A 197 -2.05 -22.86 22.47
CA VAL A 197 -2.15 -22.98 21.03
C VAL A 197 -1.61 -24.34 20.60
N ASP A 198 -2.48 -25.14 19.99
CA ASP A 198 -2.16 -26.42 19.39
C ASP A 198 -1.96 -26.26 17.87
N PRO A 199 -0.72 -26.24 17.37
CA PRO A 199 -0.43 -25.97 15.96
C PRO A 199 -0.91 -27.07 15.01
N GLU A 200 -1.12 -28.30 15.52
CA GLU A 200 -1.55 -29.45 14.71
C GLU A 200 -3.03 -29.38 14.32
N LYS A 201 -3.82 -28.56 15.01
CA LYS A 201 -5.24 -28.38 14.72
C LYS A 201 -5.48 -27.44 13.52
N PRO A 202 -6.62 -27.59 12.82
CA PRO A 202 -7.01 -26.65 11.78
C PRO A 202 -7.26 -25.25 12.36
N LEU A 203 -7.04 -24.21 11.55
CA LEU A 203 -7.36 -22.81 11.90
C LEU A 203 -8.83 -22.70 12.32
N GLY A 204 -9.08 -22.00 13.43
CA GLY A 204 -10.38 -21.92 14.09
C GLY A 204 -10.55 -22.85 15.29
N GLN A 205 -9.59 -23.75 15.52
CA GLN A 205 -9.59 -24.71 16.64
C GLN A 205 -8.22 -24.83 17.33
N ARG A 206 -7.25 -23.98 16.99
CA ARG A 206 -5.88 -24.08 17.52
C ARG A 206 -5.79 -23.53 18.93
N ALA A 207 -6.42 -22.40 19.19
CA ALA A 207 -6.24 -21.63 20.40
C ALA A 207 -7.38 -21.89 21.40
N ARG A 208 -7.00 -22.11 22.66
CA ARG A 208 -7.93 -22.31 23.77
C ARG A 208 -7.56 -21.41 24.94
N ILE A 209 -8.54 -20.70 25.46
CA ILE A 209 -8.39 -19.92 26.71
C ILE A 209 -8.31 -20.91 27.87
N MET A 210 -7.35 -20.69 28.75
CA MET A 210 -7.23 -21.50 29.95
C MET A 210 -8.26 -21.07 31.00
N ASP A 211 -9.27 -21.91 31.22
CA ASP A 211 -10.49 -21.64 31.99
C ASP A 211 -10.28 -21.25 33.48
N HIS A 212 -9.07 -21.40 34.02
CA HIS A 212 -8.79 -21.24 35.45
C HIS A 212 -8.43 -19.80 35.87
N LEU A 213 -8.40 -18.83 34.95
CA LEU A 213 -8.04 -17.44 35.25
C LEU A 213 -9.27 -16.53 35.22
N THR A 214 -10.10 -16.61 36.26
CA THR A 214 -11.18 -15.62 36.46
C THR A 214 -10.56 -14.25 36.75
N GLN A 215 -11.01 -13.19 36.07
CA GLN A 215 -10.53 -11.84 36.33
C GLN A 215 -10.98 -11.38 37.71
N GLU A 216 -10.05 -10.83 38.48
CA GLU A 216 -10.35 -10.20 39.77
C GLU A 216 -11.02 -8.86 39.52
N GLN A 217 -12.12 -8.57 40.24
CA GLN A 217 -12.77 -7.27 40.12
C GLN A 217 -11.84 -6.17 40.70
N PRO A 218 -11.89 -4.95 40.13
CA PRO A 218 -10.99 -3.87 40.53
C PRO A 218 -11.23 -3.44 41.98
N GLU A 219 -10.15 -3.10 42.67
CA GLU A 219 -10.17 -2.70 44.08
C GLU A 219 -10.08 -1.19 44.21
N ILE A 220 -11.07 -0.57 44.85
CA ILE A 220 -11.03 0.84 45.24
C ILE A 220 -10.31 0.93 46.59
N LEU A 221 -9.18 1.62 46.64
CA LEU A 221 -8.38 1.70 47.86
C LEU A 221 -9.04 2.59 48.92
N ALA A 222 -8.99 2.13 50.18
CA ALA A 222 -9.49 2.90 51.32
C ALA A 222 -8.64 4.16 51.60
N THR A 223 -7.33 4.09 51.33
CA THR A 223 -6.39 5.20 51.43
C THR A 223 -5.76 5.43 50.07
N ASN A 224 -5.71 6.69 49.64
CA ASN A 224 -5.17 7.07 48.34
C ASN A 224 -3.65 6.95 48.30
N GLU A 225 -3.12 6.47 47.17
CA GLU A 225 -1.68 6.36 46.95
C GLU A 225 -1.16 7.52 46.11
N PRO A 226 0.00 8.11 46.45
CA PRO A 226 0.55 9.22 45.69
C PRO A 226 0.87 8.80 44.26
N ILE A 227 0.65 9.72 43.31
CA ILE A 227 0.93 9.49 41.90
C ILE A 227 2.45 9.59 41.69
N PRO A 228 3.12 8.54 41.17
CA PRO A 228 4.55 8.61 40.88
C PRO A 228 4.83 9.64 39.77
N PRO A 229 5.96 10.37 39.82
CA PRO A 229 6.30 11.36 38.79
C PRO A 229 6.27 10.81 37.36
N ASN A 230 6.71 9.56 37.17
CA ASN A 230 6.75 8.89 35.86
C ASN A 230 5.36 8.56 35.28
N ALA A 231 4.30 8.60 36.09
CA ALA A 231 2.94 8.47 35.61
C ALA A 231 2.41 9.78 34.99
N LEU A 232 3.04 10.92 35.31
CA LEU A 232 2.58 12.25 34.90
C LEU A 232 3.26 12.79 33.64
N VAL A 233 4.37 12.18 33.22
CA VAL A 233 5.24 12.69 32.17
C VAL A 233 5.47 11.66 31.06
N LYS A 234 6.03 12.14 29.94
CA LYS A 234 6.52 11.29 28.84
C LYS A 234 7.71 10.43 29.29
N PRO A 235 7.93 9.25 28.69
CA PRO A 235 7.08 8.57 27.69
C PRO A 235 5.90 7.80 28.31
N ASN A 236 4.87 7.49 27.52
CA ASN A 236 3.84 6.54 27.92
C ASN A 236 4.30 5.09 27.67
N ALA A 237 3.52 4.13 28.17
CA ALA A 237 3.81 2.70 28.06
C ALA A 237 3.96 2.25 26.60
N ASN A 238 3.13 2.78 25.69
CA ASN A 238 3.16 2.43 24.27
C ASN A 238 4.41 2.92 23.54
N ASP A 239 4.93 4.10 23.92
CA ASP A 239 6.16 4.68 23.36
C ASP A 239 7.43 4.07 23.97
N ALA A 240 7.36 3.60 25.22
CA ALA A 240 8.50 3.05 25.95
C ALA A 240 8.67 1.53 25.80
N GLN A 241 7.63 0.80 25.39
CA GLN A 241 7.70 -0.64 25.23
C GLN A 241 8.71 -1.02 24.14
N THR A 242 9.50 -2.06 24.42
CA THR A 242 10.51 -2.60 23.52
C THR A 242 10.12 -4.03 23.16
N PHE A 243 10.13 -4.34 21.86
CA PHE A 243 9.93 -5.71 21.40
C PHE A 243 11.22 -6.52 21.60
N MET A 244 11.09 -7.64 22.32
CA MET A 244 12.18 -8.56 22.60
C MET A 244 11.89 -9.89 21.89
N LEU A 245 12.89 -10.42 21.18
CA LEU A 245 12.84 -11.73 20.57
C LEU A 245 14.04 -12.54 21.05
N GLN A 246 13.75 -13.59 21.82
CA GLN A 246 14.74 -14.54 22.29
C GLN A 246 14.66 -15.80 21.43
N LEU A 247 15.74 -16.12 20.71
CA LEU A 247 15.86 -17.31 19.87
C LEU A 247 16.84 -18.30 20.52
N GLU A 248 16.68 -19.60 20.25
CA GLU A 248 17.67 -20.63 20.60
C GLU A 248 17.99 -20.69 22.11
N GLY A 249 16.99 -20.48 22.97
CA GLY A 249 17.16 -20.56 24.43
C GLY A 249 18.23 -19.60 25.01
N GLY A 250 18.52 -18.48 24.33
CA GLY A 250 19.51 -17.50 24.77
C GLY A 250 20.93 -17.72 24.24
N ASN A 251 21.15 -18.61 23.26
CA ASN A 251 22.45 -18.77 22.61
C ASN A 251 22.74 -17.59 21.65
N GLU A 252 23.43 -16.58 22.16
CA GLU A 252 23.75 -15.33 21.44
C GLU A 252 24.43 -15.57 20.09
N GLU A 253 25.39 -16.50 19.99
CA GLU A 253 26.18 -16.69 18.77
C GLU A 253 25.34 -17.25 17.61
N LYS A 254 24.42 -18.18 17.92
CA LYS A 254 23.47 -18.71 16.93
C LYS A 254 22.38 -17.70 16.58
N ALA A 255 21.91 -16.93 17.57
CA ALA A 255 20.93 -15.88 17.36
C ALA A 255 21.49 -14.74 16.49
N LEU A 256 22.72 -14.29 16.73
CA LEU A 256 23.44 -13.28 15.93
C LEU A 256 23.63 -13.74 14.48
N LYS A 257 24.12 -14.97 14.25
CA LYS A 257 24.23 -15.54 12.90
C LYS A 257 22.89 -15.64 12.14
N ARG A 258 21.76 -15.69 12.86
CA ARG A 258 20.40 -15.70 12.27
C ARG A 258 19.79 -14.30 12.09
N LEU A 259 20.17 -13.34 12.95
CA LEU A 259 19.74 -11.95 12.92
C LEU A 259 20.60 -11.09 11.99
N GLU A 260 21.74 -11.62 11.52
CA GLU A 260 22.52 -11.05 10.43
C GLU A 260 21.62 -10.94 9.19
N LEU A 261 20.99 -9.77 9.04
CA LEU A 261 20.61 -9.25 7.74
C LEU A 261 21.86 -9.36 6.86
N PRO A 262 21.76 -9.84 5.61
CA PRO A 262 22.90 -9.87 4.72
C PRO A 262 23.57 -8.49 4.77
N PRO A 263 24.88 -8.42 5.09
CA PRO A 263 25.51 -7.17 5.43
C PRO A 263 25.24 -6.14 4.34
N ARG A 264 24.85 -4.91 4.72
CA ARG A 264 24.51 -3.82 3.78
C ARG A 264 25.57 -3.58 2.69
N GLY A 265 26.80 -4.07 2.87
CA GLY A 265 27.87 -4.07 1.88
C GLY A 265 27.84 -5.19 0.83
N MET A 266 27.31 -6.39 1.11
CA MET A 266 27.27 -7.48 0.11
C MET A 266 26.24 -7.22 -1.01
N GLU A 267 25.09 -6.61 -0.70
CA GLU A 267 24.18 -6.11 -1.74
C GLU A 267 24.83 -5.02 -2.60
N GLN A 268 25.70 -4.19 -2.02
CA GLN A 268 26.41 -3.14 -2.76
C GLN A 268 27.44 -3.72 -3.73
N THR A 269 28.20 -4.75 -3.35
CA THR A 269 29.21 -5.37 -4.23
C THR A 269 28.57 -6.18 -5.37
N ALA A 270 27.51 -6.95 -5.09
CA ALA A 270 26.73 -7.62 -6.13
C ALA A 270 26.04 -6.60 -7.08
N GLY A 271 25.52 -5.51 -6.51
CA GLY A 271 24.93 -4.40 -7.26
C GLY A 271 25.91 -3.69 -8.20
N GLN A 272 27.19 -3.57 -7.84
CA GLN A 272 28.22 -2.96 -8.69
C GLN A 272 28.47 -3.77 -9.97
N TRP A 273 28.64 -5.08 -9.87
CA TRP A 273 28.83 -5.95 -11.04
C TRP A 273 27.59 -6.00 -11.93
N ILE A 274 26.39 -6.06 -11.35
CA ILE A 274 25.15 -5.98 -12.12
C ILE A 274 25.06 -4.63 -12.85
N THR A 275 25.39 -3.53 -12.18
CA THR A 275 25.39 -2.18 -12.79
C THR A 275 26.37 -2.08 -13.94
N PHE A 276 27.56 -2.66 -13.81
CA PHE A 276 28.52 -2.74 -14.91
C PHE A 276 27.96 -3.53 -16.10
N ARG A 277 27.36 -4.70 -15.87
CA ARG A 277 26.74 -5.50 -16.94
C ARG A 277 25.58 -4.76 -17.60
N ILE A 278 24.75 -4.05 -16.84
CA ILE A 278 23.72 -3.15 -17.38
C ILE A 278 24.36 -2.13 -18.31
N GLY A 279 25.43 -1.45 -17.90
CA GLY A 279 26.16 -0.49 -18.72
C GLY A 279 26.68 -1.10 -20.04
N VAL A 280 27.27 -2.30 -19.98
CA VAL A 280 27.72 -3.04 -21.16
C VAL A 280 26.54 -3.39 -22.07
N THR A 281 25.43 -3.90 -21.53
CA THR A 281 24.24 -4.21 -22.32
C THR A 281 23.65 -2.96 -22.98
N CYS A 282 23.60 -1.81 -22.30
CA CYS A 282 23.17 -0.54 -22.88
C CYS A 282 24.07 -0.12 -24.06
N GLY A 283 25.40 -0.23 -23.92
CA GLY A 283 26.34 0.04 -25.01
C GLY A 283 26.13 -0.89 -26.21
N LEU A 284 25.91 -2.17 -25.95
CA LEU A 284 25.62 -3.16 -26.99
C LEU A 284 24.29 -2.89 -27.71
N ILE A 285 23.23 -2.55 -26.96
CA ILE A 285 21.92 -2.18 -27.52
C ILE A 285 22.06 -0.98 -28.47
N ILE A 286 22.78 0.06 -28.05
CA ILE A 286 23.01 1.25 -28.90
C ILE A 286 23.71 0.83 -30.20
N ALA A 287 24.78 0.02 -30.12
CA ALA A 287 25.49 -0.47 -31.30
C ALA A 287 24.63 -1.36 -32.22
N LEU A 288 23.76 -2.20 -31.65
CA LEU A 288 22.87 -3.06 -32.45
C LEU A 288 21.75 -2.23 -33.10
N ILE A 289 21.16 -1.27 -32.39
CA ILE A 289 20.12 -0.38 -32.95
C ILE A 289 20.69 0.46 -34.09
N THR A 290 21.90 1.01 -33.95
CA THR A 290 22.53 1.78 -35.04
C THR A 290 22.79 0.90 -36.26
N PHE A 291 23.17 -0.36 -36.07
CA PHE A 291 23.34 -1.30 -37.16
C PHE A 291 22.01 -1.70 -37.83
N ILE A 292 20.95 -1.91 -37.04
CA ILE A 292 19.58 -2.13 -37.55
C ILE A 292 19.14 -0.93 -38.38
N ALA A 293 19.34 0.29 -37.86
CA ALA A 293 18.97 1.53 -38.56
C ALA A 293 19.74 1.69 -39.88
N PHE A 294 21.05 1.42 -39.89
CA PHE A 294 21.87 1.43 -41.11
C PHE A 294 21.40 0.41 -42.15
N LYS A 295 20.99 -0.80 -41.71
CA LYS A 295 20.44 -1.81 -42.62
C LYS A 295 19.07 -1.42 -43.14
N ALA A 296 18.18 -0.96 -42.28
CA ALA A 296 16.85 -0.51 -42.66
C ALA A 296 16.91 0.69 -43.63
N SER A 297 17.89 1.60 -43.49
CA SER A 297 18.06 2.73 -44.41
C SER A 297 18.57 2.35 -45.79
N ASN A 298 19.25 1.20 -45.91
CA ASN A 298 19.78 0.70 -47.18
C ASN A 298 18.79 -0.22 -47.92
N GLU A 299 17.64 -0.53 -47.31
CA GLU A 299 16.62 -1.38 -47.92
C GLU A 299 15.75 -0.56 -48.88
N SER A 300 15.71 -0.92 -50.16
CA SER A 300 15.04 -0.13 -51.21
C SER A 300 13.51 -0.27 -51.22
N HIS A 301 12.96 -1.28 -50.53
CA HIS A 301 11.52 -1.55 -50.50
C HIS A 301 10.99 -1.53 -49.05
N LEU A 302 10.32 -0.44 -48.69
CA LEU A 302 9.67 -0.25 -47.38
C LEU A 302 8.66 -1.36 -47.03
N GLU A 303 8.08 -2.03 -48.03
CA GLU A 303 7.16 -3.15 -47.84
C GLU A 303 7.79 -4.33 -47.07
N HIS A 304 9.11 -4.51 -47.13
CA HIS A 304 9.82 -5.57 -46.40
C HIS A 304 9.94 -5.30 -44.89
N LEU A 305 9.81 -4.04 -44.47
CA LEU A 305 9.93 -3.64 -43.06
C LEU A 305 8.59 -3.72 -42.31
N ARG A 306 7.45 -3.69 -43.01
CA ARG A 306 6.11 -3.69 -42.39
C ARG A 306 5.84 -4.94 -41.52
N PRO A 307 6.12 -6.18 -41.98
CA PRO A 307 5.94 -7.38 -41.14
C PRO A 307 6.87 -7.40 -39.92
N LEU A 308 8.09 -6.89 -40.07
CA LEU A 308 9.06 -6.77 -38.98
C LEU A 308 8.50 -5.87 -37.87
N LEU A 309 7.97 -4.69 -38.22
CA LEU A 309 7.34 -3.79 -37.26
C LEU A 309 6.15 -4.46 -36.57
N GLN A 310 5.28 -5.16 -37.31
CA GLN A 310 4.09 -5.80 -36.72
C GLN A 310 4.44 -6.90 -35.71
N LEU A 311 5.39 -7.78 -36.07
CA LEU A 311 5.78 -8.94 -35.25
C LEU A 311 6.66 -8.56 -34.05
N TYR A 312 7.55 -7.57 -34.19
CA TYR A 312 8.43 -7.16 -33.09
C TYR A 312 7.90 -6.00 -32.23
N ARG A 313 6.83 -5.29 -32.66
CA ARG A 313 6.22 -4.21 -31.84
C ARG A 313 5.87 -4.70 -30.44
N GLY A 314 5.19 -5.84 -30.31
CA GLY A 314 4.83 -6.38 -29.00
C GLY A 314 6.05 -6.65 -28.12
N SER A 315 7.08 -7.30 -28.68
CA SER A 315 8.35 -7.54 -27.99
C SER A 315 9.03 -6.24 -27.54
N PHE A 316 9.07 -5.22 -28.40
CA PHE A 316 9.62 -3.91 -28.06
C PHE A 316 8.88 -3.27 -26.88
N LEU A 317 7.54 -3.26 -26.90
CA LEU A 317 6.73 -2.69 -25.82
C LEU A 317 6.94 -3.41 -24.48
N LEU A 318 7.15 -4.74 -24.51
CA LEU A 318 7.48 -5.50 -23.29
C LEU A 318 8.83 -5.06 -22.71
N ILE A 319 9.84 -4.94 -23.56
CA ILE A 319 11.20 -4.55 -23.16
C ILE A 319 11.20 -3.11 -22.64
N GLU A 320 10.49 -2.21 -23.31
CA GLU A 320 10.27 -0.83 -22.87
C GLU A 320 9.59 -0.79 -21.49
N PHE A 321 8.49 -1.53 -21.32
CA PHE A 321 7.77 -1.62 -20.05
C PHE A 321 8.67 -2.11 -18.92
N LEU A 322 9.44 -3.19 -19.14
CA LEU A 322 10.37 -3.72 -18.13
C LEU A 322 11.47 -2.71 -17.78
N SER A 323 12.00 -2.00 -18.78
CA SER A 323 13.02 -0.96 -18.58
C SER A 323 12.48 0.21 -17.75
N LEU A 324 11.29 0.71 -18.09
CA LEU A 324 10.62 1.78 -17.35
C LEU A 324 10.23 1.31 -15.95
N MET A 325 9.78 0.07 -15.79
CA MET A 325 9.48 -0.51 -14.48
C MET A 325 10.74 -0.56 -13.60
N GLY A 326 11.89 -0.97 -14.14
CA GLY A 326 13.17 -0.92 -13.44
C GLY A 326 13.52 0.49 -12.96
N LEU A 327 13.33 1.50 -13.80
CA LEU A 327 13.51 2.92 -13.44
C LEU A 327 12.52 3.37 -12.34
N THR A 328 11.26 2.99 -12.47
CA THR A 328 10.22 3.34 -11.51
C THR A 328 10.50 2.72 -10.14
N MET A 329 10.94 1.46 -10.09
CA MET A 329 11.37 0.79 -8.84
C MET A 329 12.57 1.47 -8.20
N TYR A 330 13.55 1.92 -9.00
CA TYR A 330 14.68 2.68 -8.49
C TYR A 330 14.23 3.98 -7.79
N CYS A 331 13.35 4.73 -8.43
CA CYS A 331 12.77 5.95 -7.86
C CYS A 331 11.94 5.65 -6.60
N TRP A 332 11.13 4.60 -6.57
CA TRP A 332 10.39 4.20 -5.36
C TRP A 332 11.33 3.92 -4.20
N LYS A 333 12.43 3.18 -4.44
CA LYS A 333 13.46 2.94 -3.43
C LYS A 333 14.12 4.23 -2.96
N ARG A 334 14.44 5.15 -3.88
CA ARG A 334 15.05 6.45 -3.57
C ARG A 334 14.12 7.39 -2.80
N SER A 335 12.81 7.31 -3.06
CA SER A 335 11.75 8.06 -2.40
C SER A 335 11.23 7.36 -1.13
N GLU A 336 11.89 6.30 -0.66
CA GLU A 336 11.54 5.54 0.55
C GLU A 336 10.12 4.94 0.54
N ILE A 337 9.55 4.74 -0.65
CA ILE A 337 8.25 4.07 -0.83
C ILE A 337 8.46 2.57 -0.65
N ASN A 338 7.80 2.00 0.36
CA ASN A 338 7.85 0.57 0.67
C ASN A 338 7.02 -0.27 -0.33
N HIS A 339 7.49 -0.35 -1.57
CA HIS A 339 6.88 -1.13 -2.64
C HIS A 339 6.87 -2.64 -2.36
N ILE A 340 7.83 -3.16 -1.58
CA ILE A 340 7.87 -4.57 -1.16
C ILE A 340 6.62 -4.90 -0.34
N LEU A 341 6.26 -4.04 0.63
CA LEU A 341 5.04 -4.20 1.42
C LEU A 341 3.77 -4.05 0.57
N ILE A 342 3.71 -3.03 -0.28
CA ILE A 342 2.51 -2.72 -1.09
C ILE A 342 2.17 -3.87 -2.06
N PHE A 343 3.18 -4.52 -2.64
CA PHE A 343 3.00 -5.66 -3.54
C PHE A 343 2.97 -7.02 -2.81
N GLU A 344 3.07 -7.02 -1.47
CA GLU A 344 3.16 -8.23 -0.65
C GLU A 344 4.28 -9.19 -1.11
N LEU A 345 5.44 -8.63 -1.44
CA LEU A 345 6.61 -9.39 -1.87
C LEU A 345 7.40 -9.91 -0.65
N ASP A 346 8.07 -11.06 -0.80
CA ASP A 346 9.02 -11.56 0.19
C ASP A 346 10.26 -10.62 0.24
N PRO A 347 10.58 -10.01 1.40
CA PRO A 347 11.76 -9.15 1.55
C PRO A 347 13.10 -9.82 1.25
N ARG A 348 13.18 -11.16 1.33
CA ARG A 348 14.41 -11.92 1.07
C ARG A 348 14.52 -12.41 -0.37
N HIS A 349 13.39 -12.64 -1.04
CA HIS A 349 13.33 -13.27 -2.36
C HIS A 349 12.49 -12.46 -3.33
N HIS A 350 12.91 -11.22 -3.61
CA HIS A 350 12.29 -10.37 -4.61
C HIS A 350 13.29 -9.89 -5.67
N LEU A 351 12.77 -9.54 -6.85
CA LEU A 351 13.57 -8.85 -7.87
C LEU A 351 13.87 -7.43 -7.38
N SER A 352 15.15 -7.06 -7.41
CA SER A 352 15.58 -5.68 -7.24
C SER A 352 15.51 -4.94 -8.58
N TYR A 353 15.49 -3.61 -8.55
CA TYR A 353 15.47 -2.80 -9.77
C TYR A 353 16.67 -3.09 -10.69
N HIS A 354 17.84 -3.43 -10.12
CA HIS A 354 19.02 -3.84 -10.88
C HIS A 354 18.75 -5.11 -11.71
N HIS A 355 18.15 -6.13 -11.10
CA HIS A 355 17.81 -7.36 -11.81
C HIS A 355 16.75 -7.14 -12.89
N VAL A 356 15.76 -6.28 -12.65
CA VAL A 356 14.73 -5.96 -13.67
C VAL A 356 15.36 -5.26 -14.88
N LEU A 357 16.23 -4.27 -14.66
CA LEU A 357 16.94 -3.56 -15.73
C LEU A 357 17.92 -4.47 -16.49
N GLU A 358 18.63 -5.35 -15.79
CA GLU A 358 19.53 -6.33 -16.40
C GLU A 358 18.76 -7.31 -17.29
N MET A 359 17.64 -7.85 -16.80
CA MET A 359 16.78 -8.73 -17.61
C MET A 359 16.21 -8.00 -18.83
N ALA A 360 15.75 -6.75 -18.68
CA ALA A 360 15.29 -5.94 -19.81
C ALA A 360 16.41 -5.72 -20.84
N GLY A 361 17.64 -5.45 -20.38
CA GLY A 361 18.81 -5.32 -21.24
C GLY A 361 19.16 -6.59 -22.02
N TYR A 362 19.15 -7.76 -21.37
CA TYR A 362 19.38 -9.03 -22.07
C TYR A 362 18.29 -9.33 -23.11
N LEU A 363 17.02 -9.10 -22.77
CA LEU A 363 15.91 -9.27 -23.71
C LEU A 363 16.01 -8.30 -24.89
N ALA A 364 16.43 -7.05 -24.66
CA ALA A 364 16.68 -6.08 -25.72
C ALA A 364 17.77 -6.53 -26.68
N VAL A 365 18.91 -7.02 -26.17
CA VAL A 365 20.00 -7.56 -26.99
C VAL A 365 19.52 -8.75 -27.82
N CYS A 366 18.82 -9.71 -27.20
CA CYS A 366 18.26 -10.87 -27.91
C CYS A 366 17.25 -10.45 -28.99
N CYS A 367 16.40 -9.45 -28.71
CA CYS A 367 15.44 -8.91 -29.66
C CYS A 367 16.17 -8.26 -30.86
N CYS A 368 17.18 -7.43 -30.61
CA CYS A 368 17.97 -6.80 -31.67
C CYS A 368 18.70 -7.83 -32.54
N ILE A 369 19.28 -8.88 -31.94
CA ILE A 369 19.91 -9.97 -32.68
C ILE A 369 18.87 -10.70 -33.55
N SER A 370 17.68 -10.95 -33.01
CA SER A 370 16.58 -11.60 -33.76
C SER A 370 16.10 -10.75 -34.94
N VAL A 371 16.00 -9.43 -34.76
CA VAL A 371 15.69 -8.48 -35.84
C VAL A 371 16.78 -8.45 -36.91
N LEU A 372 18.05 -8.44 -36.51
CA LEU A 372 19.17 -8.48 -37.45
C LEU A 372 19.24 -9.80 -38.23
N ALA A 373 18.95 -10.93 -37.57
CA ALA A 373 18.88 -12.24 -38.21
C ALA A 373 17.72 -12.36 -39.20
N TRP A 374 16.65 -11.57 -39.03
CA TRP A 374 15.61 -11.42 -40.05
C TRP A 374 16.10 -10.58 -41.23
N LEU A 375 16.70 -9.42 -40.95
CA LEU A 375 17.17 -8.47 -41.98
C LEU A 375 18.36 -9.01 -42.79
N HIS A 376 19.10 -9.98 -42.26
CA HIS A 376 20.23 -10.60 -42.94
C HIS A 376 19.92 -12.06 -43.28
N PRO A 377 20.09 -12.51 -44.53
CA PRO A 377 20.07 -13.95 -44.84
C PRO A 377 21.18 -14.63 -44.05
N SER A 378 20.83 -15.37 -43.00
CA SER A 378 21.82 -16.07 -42.21
C SER A 378 22.50 -17.14 -43.08
N PRO A 379 23.82 -17.37 -42.95
CA PRO A 379 24.46 -18.55 -43.53
C PRO A 379 24.00 -19.85 -42.86
N MET A 380 23.28 -19.76 -41.74
CA MET A 380 22.65 -20.91 -41.07
C MET A 380 21.41 -21.38 -41.85
N PRO A 381 21.09 -22.68 -41.83
CA PRO A 381 19.93 -23.26 -42.53
C PRO A 381 18.58 -22.93 -41.87
N ILE A 382 18.48 -21.84 -41.11
CA ILE A 382 17.26 -21.42 -40.42
C ILE A 382 16.54 -20.39 -41.31
N PRO A 383 15.29 -20.67 -41.74
CA PRO A 383 14.47 -19.70 -42.45
C PRO A 383 14.28 -18.41 -41.66
N GLN A 384 14.46 -17.26 -42.32
CA GLN A 384 14.40 -15.93 -41.69
C GLN A 384 13.08 -15.71 -40.92
N GLN A 385 11.99 -16.28 -41.44
CA GLN A 385 10.63 -16.21 -40.91
C GLN A 385 10.51 -16.77 -39.48
N LEU A 386 11.41 -17.67 -39.07
CA LEU A 386 11.35 -18.33 -37.78
C LEU A 386 11.98 -17.50 -36.64
N HIS A 387 12.80 -16.49 -36.94
CA HIS A 387 13.49 -15.72 -35.89
C HIS A 387 12.54 -15.05 -34.88
N PRO A 388 11.45 -14.36 -35.28
CA PRO A 388 10.48 -13.81 -34.34
C PRO A 388 9.85 -14.90 -33.47
N LEU A 389 9.56 -16.08 -34.04
CA LEU A 389 8.99 -17.20 -33.31
C LEU A 389 9.95 -17.77 -32.28
N ILE A 390 11.23 -17.92 -32.64
CA ILE A 390 12.28 -18.38 -31.75
C ILE A 390 12.43 -17.41 -30.56
N PHE A 391 12.44 -16.09 -30.82
CA PHE A 391 12.54 -15.09 -29.77
C PHE A 391 11.33 -15.12 -28.80
N HIS A 392 10.10 -15.15 -29.32
CA HIS A 392 8.91 -15.21 -28.46
C HIS A 392 8.79 -16.56 -27.72
N SER A 393 9.24 -17.66 -28.33
CA SER A 393 9.32 -18.96 -27.66
C SER A 393 10.33 -18.93 -26.50
N LEU A 394 11.48 -18.27 -26.68
CA LEU A 394 12.45 -18.06 -25.61
C LEU A 394 11.84 -17.27 -24.44
N LEU A 395 11.09 -16.20 -24.71
CA LEU A 395 10.38 -15.43 -23.67
C LEU A 395 9.42 -16.32 -22.87
N LEU A 396 8.61 -17.12 -23.57
CA LEU A 396 7.65 -18.03 -22.95
C LEU A 396 8.35 -19.10 -22.10
N LEU A 397 9.41 -19.69 -22.63
CA LEU A 397 10.21 -20.69 -21.92
C LEU A 397 10.85 -20.10 -20.65
N LEU A 398 11.42 -18.90 -20.71
CA LEU A 398 11.99 -18.23 -19.55
C LEU A 398 10.93 -17.95 -18.48
N LEU A 399 9.73 -17.52 -18.88
CA LEU A 399 8.63 -17.21 -17.96
C LEU A 399 8.05 -18.47 -17.30
N LEU A 400 7.80 -19.53 -18.09
CA LEU A 400 7.17 -20.77 -17.63
C LEU A 400 8.17 -21.79 -17.05
N ASN A 401 9.48 -21.51 -17.12
CA ASN A 401 10.53 -22.39 -16.64
C ASN A 401 10.27 -22.81 -15.17
N PRO A 402 10.01 -24.10 -14.89
CA PRO A 402 9.73 -24.58 -13.55
C PRO A 402 10.99 -24.78 -12.69
N THR A 403 12.19 -24.75 -13.29
CA THR A 403 13.45 -24.96 -12.59
C THR A 403 13.80 -23.78 -11.68
N SER A 404 14.66 -24.02 -10.69
CA SER A 404 15.09 -23.01 -9.71
C SER A 404 15.96 -21.89 -10.29
N THR A 405 16.35 -21.98 -11.57
CA THR A 405 17.17 -20.97 -12.29
C THR A 405 16.39 -19.68 -12.57
N CYS A 406 17.06 -18.60 -12.96
CA CYS A 406 16.49 -17.35 -13.50
C CYS A 406 15.43 -16.60 -12.65
N HIS A 407 15.57 -16.55 -11.32
CA HIS A 407 14.60 -15.91 -10.40
C HIS A 407 13.23 -16.62 -10.29
N SER A 408 13.25 -17.92 -9.99
CA SER A 408 12.06 -18.79 -9.89
C SER A 408 10.96 -18.33 -8.92
N TRP A 409 11.31 -17.66 -7.82
CA TRP A 409 10.33 -17.11 -6.87
C TRP A 409 9.51 -15.98 -7.49
N SER A 410 10.17 -15.00 -8.12
CA SER A 410 9.48 -13.86 -8.73
C SER A 410 8.63 -14.27 -9.94
N ARG A 411 9.07 -15.28 -10.71
CA ARG A 411 8.24 -15.85 -11.79
C ARG A 411 6.98 -16.50 -11.25
N ARG A 412 7.09 -17.34 -10.22
CA ARG A 412 5.92 -18.00 -9.59
C ARG A 412 4.96 -16.97 -8.99
N TRP A 413 5.48 -15.93 -8.35
CA TRP A 413 4.67 -14.81 -7.88
C TRP A 413 3.92 -14.13 -9.04
N PHE A 414 4.63 -13.75 -10.10
CA PHE A 414 4.02 -13.11 -11.27
C PHE A 414 2.95 -14.01 -11.92
N LEU A 415 3.23 -15.30 -12.12
CA LEU A 415 2.29 -16.27 -12.67
C LEU A 415 1.06 -16.45 -11.76
N SER A 416 1.26 -16.43 -10.43
CA SER A 416 0.15 -16.51 -9.48
C SER A 416 -0.74 -15.26 -9.54
N VAL A 417 -0.18 -14.06 -9.62
CA VAL A 417 -0.94 -12.80 -9.76
C VAL A 417 -1.64 -12.78 -11.12
N MET A 418 -0.93 -13.14 -12.19
CA MET A 418 -1.51 -13.24 -13.53
C MET A 418 -2.68 -14.22 -13.58
N TRP A 419 -2.56 -15.39 -12.93
CA TRP A 419 -3.64 -16.36 -12.85
C TRP A 419 -4.88 -15.78 -12.15
N LYS A 420 -4.70 -15.08 -11.02
CA LYS A 420 -5.81 -14.40 -10.32
C LYS A 420 -6.45 -13.33 -11.18
N VAL A 421 -5.66 -12.55 -11.92
CA VAL A 421 -6.15 -11.53 -12.86
C VAL A 421 -7.00 -12.18 -13.97
N LEU A 422 -6.52 -13.26 -14.59
CA LEU A 422 -7.24 -13.98 -15.64
C LEU A 422 -8.52 -14.67 -15.13
N THR A 423 -8.56 -15.03 -13.85
CA THR A 423 -9.70 -15.68 -13.18
C THR A 423 -10.43 -14.75 -12.21
N ALA A 424 -10.37 -13.43 -12.47
CA ALA A 424 -10.80 -12.37 -11.55
C ALA A 424 -12.16 -12.50 -10.86
N PRO A 425 -13.26 -13.03 -11.45
CA PRO A 425 -14.50 -13.13 -10.67
C PRO A 425 -14.44 -14.19 -9.57
N LEU A 426 -13.43 -15.07 -9.56
CA LEU A 426 -13.34 -16.22 -8.67
C LEU A 426 -12.50 -15.99 -7.40
N TRP A 427 -11.69 -14.92 -7.35
CA TRP A 427 -10.73 -14.68 -6.27
C TRP A 427 -10.93 -13.31 -5.62
N PRO A 428 -10.61 -13.15 -4.32
CA PRO A 428 -10.51 -11.83 -3.71
C PRO A 428 -9.44 -11.01 -4.44
N VAL A 429 -9.70 -9.71 -4.57
CA VAL A 429 -8.90 -8.82 -5.42
C VAL A 429 -7.96 -7.99 -4.57
N GLY A 430 -6.67 -8.27 -4.64
CA GLY A 430 -5.62 -7.49 -3.98
C GLY A 430 -5.13 -6.29 -4.80
N PHE A 431 -4.25 -5.49 -4.20
CA PHE A 431 -3.62 -4.36 -4.87
C PHE A 431 -2.79 -4.79 -6.09
N ALA A 432 -1.97 -5.84 -5.94
CA ALA A 432 -1.12 -6.36 -7.02
C ALA A 432 -1.93 -6.82 -8.24
N ASP A 433 -3.09 -7.46 -8.00
CA ASP A 433 -3.99 -7.93 -9.06
C ASP A 433 -4.59 -6.74 -9.84
N CYS A 434 -5.02 -5.69 -9.13
CA CYS A 434 -5.52 -4.46 -9.74
C CYS A 434 -4.41 -3.75 -10.55
N TRP A 435 -3.22 -3.62 -9.96
CA TRP A 435 -2.08 -2.96 -10.57
C TRP A 435 -1.66 -3.66 -11.86
N LEU A 436 -1.55 -4.98 -11.87
CA LEU A 436 -1.15 -5.76 -13.04
C LEU A 436 -2.18 -5.66 -14.16
N ALA A 437 -3.47 -5.81 -13.84
CA ALA A 437 -4.54 -5.67 -14.83
C ALA A 437 -4.60 -4.25 -15.42
N ASP A 438 -4.22 -3.24 -14.64
CA ASP A 438 -4.07 -1.87 -15.13
C ASP A 438 -2.89 -1.74 -16.12
N GLN A 439 -1.77 -2.43 -15.90
CA GLN A 439 -0.68 -2.48 -16.88
C GLN A 439 -1.13 -3.14 -18.20
N LEU A 440 -1.91 -4.23 -18.13
CA LEU A 440 -2.43 -4.94 -19.30
C LEU A 440 -3.30 -4.05 -20.22
N ASN A 441 -3.98 -3.04 -19.67
CA ASN A 441 -4.76 -2.10 -20.48
C ASN A 441 -3.86 -1.27 -21.41
N SER A 442 -2.70 -0.84 -20.93
CA SER A 442 -1.72 -0.09 -21.73
C SER A 442 -0.87 -1.01 -22.60
N LEU A 443 -0.76 -2.29 -22.25
CA LEU A 443 -0.11 -3.34 -23.06
C LEU A 443 -1.07 -4.02 -24.06
N SER A 444 -2.26 -3.48 -24.31
CA SER A 444 -3.19 -4.00 -25.32
C SER A 444 -2.54 -4.15 -26.73
N PRO A 445 -1.71 -3.20 -27.22
CA PRO A 445 -0.99 -3.39 -28.49
C PRO A 445 -0.02 -4.57 -28.50
N LEU A 446 0.53 -4.95 -27.35
CA LEU A 446 1.37 -6.15 -27.21
C LEU A 446 0.53 -7.42 -27.38
N ILE A 447 -0.67 -7.48 -26.79
CA ILE A 447 -1.57 -8.63 -26.94
C ILE A 447 -2.01 -8.79 -28.39
N LEU A 448 -2.29 -7.67 -29.09
CA LEU A 448 -2.58 -7.67 -30.53
C LEU A 448 -1.39 -8.19 -31.35
N SER A 449 -0.15 -7.76 -31.05
CA SER A 449 1.03 -8.29 -31.73
C SER A 449 1.29 -9.77 -31.46
N LEU A 450 0.91 -10.31 -30.29
CA LEU A 450 0.96 -11.75 -30.02
C LEU A 450 -0.07 -12.51 -30.87
N TRP A 451 -1.26 -11.93 -31.08
CA TRP A 451 -2.25 -12.49 -32.00
C TRP A 451 -1.74 -12.46 -33.45
N ASP A 452 -1.12 -11.37 -33.89
CA ASP A 452 -0.49 -11.26 -35.20
C ASP A 452 0.59 -12.34 -35.41
N LEU A 453 1.41 -12.59 -34.39
CA LEU A 453 2.41 -13.66 -34.40
C LEU A 453 1.76 -15.05 -34.50
N LEU A 454 0.67 -15.30 -33.77
CA LEU A 454 -0.07 -16.57 -33.87
C LEU A 454 -0.67 -16.76 -35.26
N CYS A 455 -1.34 -15.75 -35.82
CA CYS A 455 -1.85 -15.81 -37.18
C CYS A 455 -0.74 -16.07 -38.20
N PHE A 456 0.41 -15.41 -38.05
CA PHE A 456 1.58 -15.65 -38.88
C PHE A 456 2.02 -17.12 -38.83
N THR A 457 2.07 -17.78 -37.66
CA THR A 457 2.42 -19.20 -37.58
C THR A 457 1.47 -20.14 -38.32
N PHE A 458 0.17 -19.84 -38.31
CA PHE A 458 -0.83 -20.70 -38.97
C PHE A 458 -0.86 -20.53 -40.49
N GLN A 459 -0.34 -19.42 -41.00
CA GLN A 459 -0.25 -19.14 -42.44
C GLN A 459 1.03 -19.68 -43.08
N ILE A 460 2.02 -20.08 -42.29
CA ILE A 460 3.25 -20.69 -42.80
C ILE A 460 2.94 -22.09 -43.34
N ASN A 461 3.18 -22.30 -44.63
CA ASN A 461 3.19 -23.64 -45.21
C ASN A 461 4.53 -24.33 -44.90
N TRP A 462 4.50 -25.30 -43.99
CA TRP A 462 5.69 -26.02 -43.53
C TRP A 462 6.36 -26.87 -44.61
N ALA A 463 5.63 -27.23 -45.68
CA ALA A 463 6.17 -27.98 -46.81
C ALA A 463 7.07 -27.12 -47.70
N ASP A 464 6.71 -25.85 -47.93
CA ASP A 464 7.46 -24.93 -48.81
C ASP A 464 8.78 -24.45 -48.17
N LEU A 465 8.90 -24.58 -46.84
CA LEU A 465 10.13 -24.30 -46.09
C LEU A 465 11.22 -25.36 -46.32
N GLN A 466 10.87 -26.57 -46.79
CA GLN A 466 11.83 -27.64 -47.06
C GLN A 466 12.50 -27.53 -48.43
N ASP A 467 11.84 -26.92 -49.42
CA ASP A 467 12.35 -26.83 -50.80
C ASP A 467 13.30 -25.64 -51.04
N GLY A 468 13.58 -24.82 -50.03
CA GLY A 468 14.52 -23.71 -50.15
C GLY A 468 14.10 -22.62 -51.14
N SER A 469 12.91 -22.74 -51.76
CA SER A 469 12.29 -21.66 -52.51
C SER A 469 12.02 -20.54 -51.52
N SER A 470 12.77 -19.45 -51.68
CA SER A 470 12.60 -18.23 -50.91
C SER A 470 11.12 -17.84 -50.94
N LEU A 471 10.46 -17.87 -49.78
CA LEU A 471 9.18 -17.19 -49.51
C LEU A 471 9.31 -15.66 -49.63
N VAL A 472 10.22 -15.18 -50.47
CA VAL A 472 10.11 -13.85 -51.04
C VAL A 472 8.99 -13.99 -52.05
N ARG A 473 7.83 -13.41 -51.77
CA ARG A 473 7.28 -12.30 -52.58
C ARG A 473 5.76 -12.24 -52.63
N GLU A 474 5.03 -13.29 -52.27
CA GLU A 474 3.58 -13.17 -52.13
C GLU A 474 3.26 -12.80 -50.69
N SER A 475 3.17 -11.49 -50.48
CA SER A 475 2.46 -10.81 -49.41
C SER A 475 1.76 -11.78 -48.45
N VAL A 476 2.37 -11.99 -47.28
CA VAL A 476 1.66 -12.48 -46.10
C VAL A 476 0.59 -11.43 -45.82
N HIS A 477 -0.58 -11.60 -46.43
CA HIS A 477 -1.74 -10.78 -46.21
C HIS A 477 -2.26 -11.13 -44.82
N LEU A 478 -1.63 -10.52 -43.81
CA LEU A 478 -2.14 -10.39 -42.44
C LEU A 478 -3.45 -9.56 -42.41
N GLU A 479 -4.06 -9.31 -43.57
CA GLU A 479 -5.29 -8.55 -43.76
C GLU A 479 -6.55 -9.42 -43.58
N ARG A 480 -6.42 -10.75 -43.60
CA ARG A 480 -7.57 -11.66 -43.45
C ARG A 480 -7.89 -11.99 -41.98
N GLN A 481 -7.76 -11.01 -41.10
CA GLN A 481 -8.13 -11.16 -39.70
C GLN A 481 -9.59 -10.78 -39.46
N SER A 482 -10.30 -11.57 -38.66
CA SER A 482 -11.66 -11.23 -38.24
C SER A 482 -11.63 -9.96 -37.37
N LYS A 483 -12.23 -8.87 -37.85
CA LYS A 483 -12.40 -7.63 -37.09
C LYS A 483 -13.08 -7.84 -35.74
N VAL A 484 -13.97 -8.83 -35.65
CA VAL A 484 -14.63 -9.23 -34.40
C VAL A 484 -13.61 -9.73 -33.38
N VAL A 485 -12.64 -10.54 -33.82
CA VAL A 485 -11.58 -11.06 -32.94
C VAL A 485 -10.69 -9.93 -32.43
N ILE A 486 -10.34 -8.97 -33.29
CA ILE A 486 -9.57 -7.78 -32.89
C ILE A 486 -10.32 -6.99 -31.82
N CYS A 487 -11.63 -6.77 -31.98
CA CYS A 487 -12.46 -6.12 -30.97
C CYS A 487 -12.49 -6.90 -29.65
N LEU A 488 -12.60 -8.24 -29.69
CA LEU A 488 -12.59 -9.08 -28.49
C LEU A 488 -11.24 -8.98 -27.75
N ILE A 489 -10.13 -9.00 -28.48
CA ILE A 489 -8.79 -8.84 -27.90
C ILE A 489 -8.62 -7.45 -27.27
N GLN A 490 -9.11 -6.39 -27.92
CA GLN A 490 -9.05 -5.04 -27.37
C GLN A 490 -9.94 -4.86 -26.13
N CYS A 491 -11.09 -5.54 -26.08
CA CYS A 491 -11.97 -5.55 -24.90
C CYS A 491 -11.44 -6.42 -23.76
N PHE A 492 -10.48 -7.32 -24.01
CA PHE A 492 -10.02 -8.29 -23.03
C PHE A 492 -9.36 -7.62 -21.79
N PRO A 493 -8.36 -6.73 -21.89
CA PRO A 493 -7.79 -6.09 -20.70
C PRO A 493 -8.77 -5.21 -19.89
N PRO A 494 -9.64 -4.39 -20.51
CA PRO A 494 -10.68 -3.67 -19.79
C PRO A 494 -11.68 -4.61 -19.10
N TRP A 495 -12.00 -5.76 -19.71
CA TRP A 495 -12.85 -6.79 -19.12
C TRP A 495 -12.27 -7.35 -17.83
N LEU A 496 -10.97 -7.63 -17.78
CA LEU A 496 -10.31 -8.12 -16.55
C LEU A 496 -10.50 -7.12 -15.40
N ARG A 497 -10.28 -5.83 -15.65
CA ARG A 497 -10.49 -4.78 -14.63
C ARG A 497 -11.96 -4.61 -14.26
N PHE A 498 -12.87 -4.67 -15.24
CA PHE A 498 -14.31 -4.62 -14.99
C PHE A 498 -14.75 -5.75 -14.05
N ALA A 499 -14.35 -7.00 -14.34
CA ALA A 499 -14.66 -8.15 -13.51
C ALA A 499 -14.08 -8.03 -12.08
N GLN A 500 -12.82 -7.61 -11.96
CA GLN A 500 -12.20 -7.33 -10.65
C GLN A 500 -12.96 -6.26 -9.86
N CYS A 501 -13.39 -5.17 -10.51
CA CYS A 501 -14.11 -4.09 -9.83
C CYS A 501 -15.47 -4.55 -9.32
N LEU A 502 -16.18 -5.40 -10.08
CA LEU A 502 -17.44 -6.00 -9.64
C LEU A 502 -17.25 -6.97 -8.48
N ARG A 503 -16.24 -7.84 -8.54
CA ARG A 503 -15.89 -8.74 -7.43
C ARG A 503 -15.59 -7.96 -6.15
N HIS A 504 -14.74 -6.94 -6.27
CA HIS A 504 -14.34 -6.12 -5.12
C HIS A 504 -15.52 -5.30 -4.56
N PHE A 505 -16.46 -4.86 -5.41
CA PHE A 505 -17.72 -4.25 -4.95
C PHE A 505 -18.58 -5.27 -4.19
N TRP A 506 -18.70 -6.50 -4.68
CA TRP A 506 -19.44 -7.56 -4.01
C TRP A 506 -18.88 -7.87 -2.62
N ASP A 507 -17.55 -7.89 -2.48
CA ASP A 507 -16.87 -8.19 -1.21
C ASP A 507 -16.94 -7.04 -0.20
N SER A 508 -16.74 -5.80 -0.66
CA SER A 508 -16.60 -4.64 0.23
C SER A 508 -17.88 -3.81 0.42
N GLY A 509 -18.86 -3.92 -0.48
CA GLY A 509 -20.02 -3.04 -0.55
C GLY A 509 -19.71 -1.58 -0.93
N ASN A 510 -18.44 -1.23 -1.21
CA ASN A 510 -18.04 0.16 -1.46
C ASN A 510 -18.33 0.58 -2.92
N LYS A 511 -19.26 1.54 -3.08
CA LYS A 511 -19.72 2.06 -4.38
C LYS A 511 -18.60 2.63 -5.26
N VAL A 512 -17.46 3.03 -4.69
CA VAL A 512 -16.29 3.50 -5.48
C VAL A 512 -15.83 2.42 -6.45
N HIS A 513 -15.90 1.13 -6.09
CA HIS A 513 -15.53 0.04 -6.99
C HIS A 513 -16.53 -0.13 -8.13
N LEU A 514 -17.82 0.12 -7.89
CA LEU A 514 -18.83 0.12 -8.94
C LEU A 514 -18.63 1.28 -9.92
N LEU A 515 -18.26 2.47 -9.43
CA LEU A 515 -17.87 3.60 -10.30
C LEU A 515 -16.63 3.25 -11.15
N ASN A 516 -15.66 2.53 -10.57
CA ASN A 516 -14.49 2.06 -11.30
C ASN A 516 -14.87 1.01 -12.37
N ALA A 517 -15.83 0.12 -12.10
CA ALA A 517 -16.37 -0.78 -13.12
C ALA A 517 -17.04 0.01 -14.26
N GLY A 518 -17.82 1.05 -13.92
CA GLY A 518 -18.39 1.99 -14.87
C GLY A 518 -17.34 2.61 -15.79
N LYS A 519 -16.20 3.06 -15.24
CA LYS A 519 -15.05 3.56 -16.02
C LYS A 519 -14.62 2.59 -17.10
N TYR A 520 -14.32 1.33 -16.77
CA TYR A 520 -13.87 0.35 -17.78
C TYR A 520 -14.97 -0.05 -18.77
N SER A 521 -16.25 0.03 -18.37
CA SER A 521 -17.37 -0.24 -19.28
C SER A 521 -17.45 0.74 -20.46
N THR A 522 -17.02 1.99 -20.27
CA THR A 522 -17.00 3.00 -21.35
C THR A 522 -16.06 2.59 -22.50
N VAL A 523 -15.02 1.81 -22.21
CA VAL A 523 -14.08 1.29 -23.22
C VAL A 523 -14.75 0.25 -24.12
N PHE A 524 -15.69 -0.56 -23.59
CA PHE A 524 -16.44 -1.52 -24.42
C PHE A 524 -17.27 -0.82 -25.49
N LEU A 525 -17.94 0.27 -25.13
CA LEU A 525 -18.71 1.08 -26.08
C LEU A 525 -17.80 1.67 -27.15
N MET A 526 -16.68 2.25 -26.74
CA MET A 526 -15.67 2.82 -27.64
C MET A 526 -15.17 1.78 -28.66
N VAL A 527 -14.75 0.59 -28.21
CA VAL A 527 -14.24 -0.48 -29.08
C VAL A 527 -15.36 -1.05 -29.98
N THR A 528 -16.58 -1.18 -29.46
CA THR A 528 -17.73 -1.69 -30.24
C THR A 528 -18.04 -0.76 -31.41
N PHE A 529 -18.17 0.55 -31.17
CA PHE A 529 -18.46 1.50 -32.24
C PHE A 529 -17.29 1.67 -33.22
N ALA A 530 -16.04 1.58 -32.74
CA ALA A 530 -14.87 1.52 -33.63
C ALA A 530 -14.93 0.29 -34.55
N GLY A 531 -15.30 -0.87 -34.02
CA GLY A 531 -15.47 -2.11 -34.80
C GLY A 531 -16.59 -2.02 -35.84
N LEU A 532 -17.76 -1.49 -35.45
CA LEU A 532 -18.89 -1.27 -36.34
C LEU A 532 -18.56 -0.30 -37.47
N TYR A 533 -17.90 0.82 -37.15
CA TYR A 533 -17.41 1.78 -38.14
C TYR A 533 -16.47 1.10 -39.15
N ASN A 534 -15.46 0.37 -38.67
CA ASN A 534 -14.48 -0.30 -39.52
C ASN A 534 -15.10 -1.43 -40.36
N ASN A 535 -16.17 -2.08 -39.88
CA ASN A 535 -16.91 -3.10 -40.65
C ASN A 535 -17.78 -2.46 -41.74
N ALA A 536 -18.53 -1.42 -41.40
CA ALA A 536 -19.43 -0.73 -42.31
C ALA A 536 -18.66 -0.04 -43.45
N ARG A 537 -17.52 0.59 -43.13
CA ARG A 537 -16.66 1.29 -44.11
C ARG A 537 -16.08 0.36 -45.18
N GLU A 538 -15.82 -0.90 -44.86
CA GLU A 538 -15.24 -1.86 -45.79
C GLU A 538 -16.27 -2.39 -46.80
N LYS A 539 -17.54 -2.50 -46.39
CA LYS A 539 -18.60 -3.12 -47.20
C LYS A 539 -19.04 -2.30 -48.43
N SER A 540 -18.58 -1.05 -48.57
CA SER A 540 -18.66 -0.22 -49.81
C SER A 540 -20.02 -0.23 -50.54
N ASP A 541 -21.13 -0.39 -49.83
CA ASP A 541 -22.48 -0.40 -50.39
C ASP A 541 -23.13 0.99 -50.17
N PRO A 542 -23.63 1.69 -51.21
CA PRO A 542 -24.22 3.02 -51.07
C PRO A 542 -25.40 3.09 -50.11
N ALA A 543 -26.10 1.99 -49.84
CA ALA A 543 -27.17 1.94 -48.83
C ALA A 543 -26.65 2.02 -47.37
N VAL A 544 -25.35 1.79 -47.15
CA VAL A 544 -24.69 1.71 -45.84
C VAL A 544 -23.98 3.02 -45.48
N GLU A 545 -23.91 3.99 -46.39
CA GLU A 545 -23.15 5.25 -46.21
C GLU A 545 -23.65 6.09 -45.03
N GLU A 546 -24.98 6.19 -44.83
CA GLU A 546 -25.57 6.89 -43.68
C GLU A 546 -25.20 6.21 -42.35
N SER A 547 -25.17 4.87 -42.32
CA SER A 547 -24.80 4.11 -41.12
C SER A 547 -23.33 4.29 -40.73
N VAL A 548 -22.42 4.51 -41.70
CA VAL A 548 -21.00 4.77 -41.44
C VAL A 548 -20.81 6.07 -40.65
N TYR A 549 -21.52 7.14 -41.01
CA TYR A 549 -21.48 8.41 -40.28
C TYR A 549 -22.07 8.27 -38.88
N VAL A 550 -23.19 7.55 -38.73
CA VAL A 550 -23.78 7.27 -37.41
C VAL A 550 -22.79 6.53 -36.51
N TYR A 551 -22.14 5.47 -37.00
CA TYR A 551 -21.13 4.74 -36.22
C TYR A 551 -19.90 5.60 -35.88
N LEU A 552 -19.49 6.49 -36.79
CA LEU A 552 -18.41 7.45 -36.52
C LEU A 552 -18.78 8.41 -35.38
N TYR A 553 -19.98 8.99 -35.40
CA TYR A 553 -20.44 9.87 -34.32
C TYR A 553 -20.55 9.14 -32.98
N LEU A 554 -21.09 7.92 -32.98
CA LEU A 554 -21.17 7.09 -31.77
C LEU A 554 -19.78 6.71 -31.24
N TRP A 555 -18.83 6.43 -32.13
CA TRP A 555 -17.43 6.18 -31.76
C TRP A 555 -16.76 7.43 -31.17
N ALA A 556 -16.95 8.60 -31.79
CA ALA A 556 -16.42 9.86 -31.27
C ALA A 556 -17.00 10.19 -29.89
N MET A 557 -18.33 10.09 -29.71
CA MET A 557 -19.00 10.34 -28.44
C MET A 557 -18.55 9.38 -27.34
N SER A 558 -18.47 8.08 -27.63
CA SER A 558 -17.99 7.07 -26.67
C SER A 558 -16.52 7.27 -26.32
N THR A 559 -15.67 7.67 -27.27
CA THR A 559 -14.27 8.04 -27.02
C THR A 559 -14.17 9.26 -26.10
N CYS A 560 -14.94 10.32 -26.35
CA CYS A 560 -15.00 11.50 -25.49
C CYS A 560 -15.41 11.17 -24.06
N ILE A 561 -16.47 10.36 -23.90
CA ILE A 561 -16.94 9.91 -22.57
C ILE A 561 -15.84 9.10 -21.87
N SER A 562 -15.23 8.14 -22.56
CA SER A 562 -14.14 7.31 -22.01
C SER A 562 -12.96 8.16 -21.55
N VAL A 563 -12.50 9.10 -22.37
CA VAL A 563 -11.40 10.02 -22.02
C VAL A 563 -11.76 10.86 -20.80
N ILE A 564 -12.94 11.48 -20.77
CA ILE A 564 -13.36 12.33 -19.64
C ILE A 564 -13.40 11.53 -18.33
N VAL A 565 -14.03 10.35 -18.34
CA VAL A 565 -14.18 9.53 -17.13
C VAL A 565 -12.83 9.03 -16.65
N THR A 566 -11.96 8.58 -17.56
CA THR A 566 -10.66 8.02 -17.20
C THR A 566 -9.66 9.09 -16.76
N VAL A 567 -9.58 10.24 -17.43
CA VAL A 567 -8.79 11.40 -16.97
C VAL A 567 -9.26 11.85 -15.60
N SER A 568 -10.58 12.00 -15.41
CA SER A 568 -11.13 12.42 -14.11
C SER A 568 -10.75 11.46 -12.99
N TRP A 569 -10.70 10.15 -13.30
CA TRP A 569 -10.28 9.14 -12.34
C TRP A 569 -8.80 9.29 -11.97
N ASP A 570 -7.91 9.37 -12.96
CA ASP A 570 -6.46 9.44 -12.71
C ASP A 570 -6.10 10.72 -11.93
N LEU A 571 -6.62 11.88 -12.37
CA LEU A 571 -6.37 13.17 -11.72
C LEU A 571 -6.91 13.22 -10.29
N ARG A 572 -8.18 12.84 -10.09
CA ARG A 572 -8.85 13.00 -8.79
C ARG A 572 -8.58 11.83 -7.85
N MET A 573 -8.79 10.59 -8.28
CA MET A 573 -8.79 9.42 -7.39
C MET A 573 -7.39 8.88 -7.14
N ASP A 574 -6.56 8.80 -8.18
CA ASP A 574 -5.23 8.23 -8.06
C ASP A 574 -4.22 9.28 -7.60
N TRP A 575 -4.30 10.52 -8.10
CA TRP A 575 -3.27 11.54 -7.86
C TRP A 575 -3.71 12.66 -6.90
N GLY A 576 -4.98 12.68 -6.48
CA GLY A 576 -5.45 13.52 -5.38
C GLY A 576 -5.70 14.99 -5.75
N LEU A 577 -5.96 15.29 -7.02
CA LEU A 577 -6.40 16.63 -7.44
C LEU A 577 -7.78 16.95 -6.81
N LEU A 578 -7.93 18.17 -6.29
CA LEU A 578 -9.09 18.71 -5.58
C LEU A 578 -9.44 17.99 -4.25
N GLN A 579 -8.45 17.44 -3.55
CA GLN A 579 -8.66 16.71 -2.28
C GLN A 579 -8.08 17.38 -1.02
N GLY A 580 -7.41 18.54 -1.13
CA GLY A 580 -6.81 19.24 0.02
C GLY A 580 -7.25 20.70 0.14
N ASN A 581 -6.64 21.44 1.08
CA ASN A 581 -6.82 22.88 1.28
C ASN A 581 -6.20 23.77 0.15
N GLY A 582 -5.78 23.14 -0.95
CA GLY A 582 -5.31 23.72 -2.21
C GLY A 582 -5.79 22.87 -3.40
N LEU A 583 -5.08 22.88 -4.53
CA LEU A 583 -5.44 22.05 -5.69
C LEU A 583 -5.05 20.57 -5.54
N LEU A 584 -4.04 20.24 -4.76
CA LEU A 584 -3.57 18.87 -4.53
C LEU A 584 -3.87 18.39 -3.10
N LYS A 585 -3.75 17.09 -2.85
CA LYS A 585 -3.82 16.47 -1.52
C LYS A 585 -2.74 17.05 -0.58
N GLU A 586 -3.01 17.04 0.72
CA GLU A 586 -2.17 17.68 1.76
C GLU A 586 -0.80 16.99 1.99
N GLU A 587 -0.74 15.67 1.79
CA GLU A 587 0.49 14.88 1.98
C GLU A 587 1.05 14.46 0.61
N LEU A 588 2.27 14.90 0.30
CA LEU A 588 3.00 14.59 -0.92
C LEU A 588 4.39 14.05 -0.56
N ILE A 589 4.78 12.90 -1.12
CA ILE A 589 6.13 12.33 -0.94
C ILE A 589 7.11 13.02 -1.89
N PHE A 590 6.70 13.25 -3.14
CA PHE A 590 7.48 14.04 -4.08
C PHE A 590 7.37 15.53 -3.70
N SER A 591 8.47 16.10 -3.20
CA SER A 591 8.50 17.43 -2.55
C SER A 591 8.08 18.60 -3.44
N GLN A 592 8.04 18.46 -4.77
CA GLN A 592 7.70 19.55 -5.68
C GLN A 592 6.37 19.28 -6.37
N GLU A 593 5.41 20.19 -6.20
CA GLU A 593 4.08 20.12 -6.84
C GLU A 593 4.16 20.15 -8.38
N VAL A 594 5.20 20.79 -8.94
CA VAL A 594 5.43 20.88 -10.39
C VAL A 594 5.45 19.49 -11.04
N TYR A 595 5.99 18.47 -10.37
CA TYR A 595 6.03 17.11 -10.90
C TYR A 595 4.63 16.51 -11.06
N TYR A 596 3.69 16.84 -10.17
CA TYR A 596 2.31 16.38 -10.26
C TYR A 596 1.60 17.08 -11.42
N TYR A 597 1.66 18.41 -11.49
CA TYR A 597 0.99 19.13 -12.57
C TYR A 597 1.57 18.79 -13.95
N ALA A 598 2.89 18.60 -14.06
CA ALA A 598 3.53 18.16 -15.30
C ALA A 598 3.07 16.75 -15.70
N ALA A 599 2.99 15.81 -14.76
CA ALA A 599 2.45 14.48 -15.01
C ALA A 599 0.97 14.53 -15.42
N MET A 600 0.17 15.43 -14.81
CA MET A 600 -1.27 15.58 -15.10
C MET A 600 -1.48 16.10 -16.51
N LEU A 601 -0.71 17.11 -16.89
CA LEU A 601 -0.70 17.61 -18.25
C LEU A 601 -0.27 16.51 -19.24
N ALA A 602 0.79 15.75 -18.92
CA ALA A 602 1.25 14.65 -19.76
C ALA A 602 0.17 13.57 -19.93
N ASP A 603 -0.53 13.17 -18.87
CA ASP A 603 -1.60 12.18 -18.94
C ASP A 603 -2.75 12.64 -19.84
N VAL A 604 -3.19 13.89 -19.68
CA VAL A 604 -4.25 14.48 -20.53
C VAL A 604 -3.84 14.51 -21.99
N LEU A 605 -2.64 15.02 -22.30
CA LEU A 605 -2.15 15.10 -23.68
C LEU A 605 -2.00 13.71 -24.33
N LEU A 606 -1.45 12.75 -23.59
CA LEU A 606 -1.25 11.39 -24.08
C LEU A 606 -2.60 10.64 -24.22
N ARG A 607 -3.62 10.96 -23.42
CA ARG A 607 -4.97 10.40 -23.61
C ARG A 607 -5.73 11.01 -24.79
N ILE A 608 -5.46 12.26 -25.14
CA ILE A 608 -5.99 12.86 -26.38
C ILE A 608 -5.49 12.10 -27.61
N SER A 609 -4.34 11.40 -27.52
CA SER A 609 -3.86 10.56 -28.61
C SER A 609 -4.83 9.43 -29.01
N TRP A 610 -5.73 9.01 -28.13
CA TRP A 610 -6.77 8.02 -28.47
C TRP A 610 -7.76 8.58 -29.49
N ALA A 611 -7.99 9.90 -29.52
CA ALA A 611 -8.78 10.56 -30.55
C ALA A 611 -8.03 10.62 -31.89
N ILE A 612 -6.69 10.60 -31.90
CA ILE A 612 -5.89 10.51 -33.13
C ILE A 612 -6.19 9.20 -33.87
N ASN A 613 -6.54 8.11 -33.17
CA ASN A 613 -6.96 6.86 -33.81
C ASN A 613 -8.23 7.01 -34.67
N ILE A 614 -9.12 7.96 -34.33
CA ILE A 614 -10.30 8.27 -35.15
C ILE A 614 -9.85 8.93 -36.47
N LEU A 615 -8.96 9.92 -36.39
CA LEU A 615 -8.40 10.59 -37.56
C LEU A 615 -7.64 9.62 -38.47
N LEU A 616 -6.80 8.77 -37.88
CA LEU A 616 -6.06 7.72 -38.58
C LEU A 616 -7.00 6.73 -39.25
N ALA A 617 -8.09 6.33 -38.59
CA ALA A 617 -9.08 5.45 -39.19
C ALA A 617 -9.79 6.08 -40.38
N GLN A 618 -9.91 7.41 -40.46
CA GLN A 618 -10.51 8.08 -41.62
C GLN A 618 -9.55 8.19 -42.81
N MET A 619 -8.24 8.29 -42.56
CA MET A 619 -7.21 8.23 -43.61
C MET A 619 -7.18 6.79 -44.16
N LYS A 620 -7.51 6.58 -45.44
CA LYS A 620 -7.46 5.24 -46.09
C LYS A 620 -6.02 4.71 -46.29
N ASP A 621 -5.03 5.42 -45.76
CA ASP A 621 -3.61 5.14 -45.92
C ASP A 621 -3.14 4.16 -44.82
N SER A 622 -2.80 2.94 -45.23
CA SER A 622 -2.31 1.90 -44.31
C SER A 622 -0.96 2.22 -43.69
N ASP A 623 -0.11 2.98 -44.38
CA ASP A 623 1.27 3.23 -43.96
C ASP A 623 1.32 4.33 -42.88
N ALA A 624 0.45 5.34 -43.03
CA ALA A 624 0.24 6.35 -42.00
C ALA A 624 -0.27 5.74 -40.68
N VAL A 625 -1.20 4.77 -40.75
CA VAL A 625 -1.76 4.09 -39.57
C VAL A 625 -0.71 3.24 -38.86
N VAL A 626 0.09 2.47 -39.61
CA VAL A 626 1.16 1.64 -39.03
C VAL A 626 2.23 2.52 -38.36
N THR A 627 2.65 3.59 -39.03
CA THR A 627 3.66 4.53 -38.51
C THR A 627 3.17 5.23 -37.25
N ALA A 628 1.92 5.71 -37.24
CA ALA A 628 1.35 6.35 -36.06
C ALA A 628 1.18 5.35 -34.91
N SER A 629 0.76 4.11 -35.17
CA SER A 629 0.69 3.06 -34.15
C SER A 629 2.06 2.76 -33.53
N ALA A 630 3.13 2.78 -34.33
CA ALA A 630 4.49 2.58 -33.85
C ALA A 630 4.98 3.70 -32.91
N ILE A 631 4.40 4.90 -32.99
CA ILE A 631 4.72 6.05 -32.11
C ILE A 631 3.78 6.10 -30.90
N LEU A 632 2.49 5.87 -31.10
CA LEU A 632 1.48 6.01 -30.04
C LEU A 632 1.54 4.87 -29.02
N ALA A 633 1.89 3.64 -29.43
CA ALA A 633 1.95 2.52 -28.51
C ALA A 633 3.06 2.65 -27.43
N PRO A 634 4.31 3.03 -27.77
CA PRO A 634 5.34 3.32 -26.77
C PRO A 634 4.96 4.46 -25.82
N LEU A 635 4.34 5.52 -26.35
CA LEU A 635 3.87 6.65 -25.57
C LEU A 635 2.78 6.25 -24.53
N GLU A 636 1.92 5.29 -24.85
CA GLU A 636 0.94 4.74 -23.90
C GLU A 636 1.61 3.94 -22.77
N VAL A 637 2.70 3.20 -23.06
CA VAL A 637 3.51 2.51 -22.04
C VAL A 637 4.24 3.51 -21.14
N LEU A 638 4.80 4.57 -21.72
CA LEU A 638 5.41 5.67 -20.98
C LEU A 638 4.40 6.35 -20.05
N ARG A 639 3.20 6.68 -20.56
CA ARG A 639 2.10 7.26 -19.77
C ARG A 639 1.77 6.39 -18.56
N ARG A 640 1.63 5.08 -18.76
CA ARG A 640 1.37 4.12 -17.67
C ARG A 640 2.50 4.09 -16.63
N SER A 641 3.74 4.21 -17.09
CA SER A 641 4.92 4.27 -16.21
C SER A 641 4.92 5.54 -15.35
N ILE A 642 4.45 6.67 -15.89
CA ILE A 642 4.22 7.90 -15.11
C ILE A 642 3.15 7.66 -14.04
N TRP A 643 2.03 7.04 -14.41
CA TRP A 643 0.95 6.71 -13.48
C TRP A 643 1.42 5.81 -12.32
N ASN A 644 2.34 4.88 -12.57
CA ASN A 644 2.88 3.99 -11.53
C ASN A 644 3.54 4.76 -10.37
N PHE A 645 4.19 5.90 -10.60
CA PHE A 645 4.80 6.69 -9.53
C PHE A 645 3.76 7.16 -8.50
N PHE A 646 2.75 7.86 -8.98
CA PHE A 646 1.74 8.50 -8.13
C PHE A 646 0.73 7.49 -7.59
N ARG A 647 0.43 6.41 -8.33
CA ARG A 647 -0.45 5.35 -7.83
C ARG A 647 0.15 4.66 -6.61
N LEU A 648 1.44 4.32 -6.66
CA LEU A 648 2.11 3.64 -5.55
C LEU A 648 2.29 4.57 -4.35
N GLU A 649 2.62 5.84 -4.61
CA GLU A 649 2.68 6.87 -3.59
C GLU A 649 1.34 7.03 -2.86
N ASN A 650 0.22 7.09 -3.61
CA ASN A 650 -1.11 7.16 -3.03
C ASN A 650 -1.44 5.93 -2.17
N GLU A 651 -1.03 4.73 -2.60
CA GLU A 651 -1.23 3.51 -1.80
C GLU A 651 -0.35 3.50 -0.54
N HIS A 652 0.89 3.96 -0.65
CA HIS A 652 1.80 4.11 0.48
C HIS A 652 1.23 5.03 1.55
N LEU A 653 0.78 6.23 1.15
CA LEU A 653 0.16 7.20 2.07
C LEU A 653 -1.11 6.64 2.69
N LYS A 654 -1.95 5.91 1.93
CA LYS A 654 -3.12 5.21 2.49
C LYS A 654 -2.74 4.18 3.55
N ASN A 655 -1.68 3.41 3.33
CA ASN A 655 -1.19 2.45 4.33
C ASN A 655 -0.63 3.15 5.57
N CYS A 656 0.13 4.24 5.41
CA CYS A 656 0.65 5.03 6.52
C CYS A 656 -0.48 5.66 7.37
N ARG A 657 -1.51 6.24 6.73
CA ARG A 657 -2.68 6.81 7.43
C ARG A 657 -3.49 5.78 8.21
N ARG A 658 -3.51 4.53 7.74
CA ARG A 658 -4.17 3.41 8.42
C ARG A 658 -3.28 2.76 9.47
N CYS A 659 -2.08 3.30 9.72
CA CYS A 659 -1.06 2.70 10.58
C CYS A 659 -0.79 1.23 10.25
N ARG A 660 -0.95 0.83 8.96
CA ARG A 660 -0.63 -0.51 8.47
C ARG A 660 0.88 -0.67 8.41
N ALA A 661 1.49 -0.93 9.56
CA ALA A 661 2.88 -1.37 9.65
C ALA A 661 3.03 -2.88 9.33
N ILE A 662 1.91 -3.61 9.31
CA ILE A 662 1.82 -5.06 9.11
C ILE A 662 0.65 -5.38 8.17
N ARG A 663 0.77 -6.49 7.45
CA ARG A 663 -0.16 -7.08 6.48
C ARG A 663 -1.59 -7.20 7.04
N ASP A 664 -2.53 -6.46 6.45
CA ASP A 664 -3.96 -6.62 6.73
C ASP A 664 -4.51 -7.75 5.86
N PHE A 665 -5.00 -8.80 6.50
CA PHE A 665 -5.72 -9.89 5.85
C PHE A 665 -7.21 -9.55 5.78
N ASP A 666 -7.82 -9.79 4.62
CA ASP A 666 -9.26 -9.62 4.40
C ASP A 666 -10.05 -10.51 5.37
N LEU A 667 -10.67 -9.86 6.35
CA LEU A 667 -11.73 -10.45 7.16
C LEU A 667 -12.98 -10.61 6.28
N PRO A 668 -13.71 -11.73 6.31
CA PRO A 668 -15.06 -11.76 5.78
C PRO A 668 -15.92 -10.74 6.53
N ALA A 669 -16.44 -9.76 5.79
CA ALA A 669 -17.20 -8.63 6.33
C ALA A 669 -18.44 -9.11 7.11
N SER A 670 -18.45 -8.91 8.43
CA SER A 670 -19.69 -8.85 9.20
C SER A 670 -20.27 -7.42 9.11
N PRO A 671 -21.58 -7.25 8.92
CA PRO A 671 -22.18 -5.97 8.55
C PRO A 671 -22.37 -5.09 9.78
N ILE A 672 -21.46 -4.15 10.03
CA ILE A 672 -21.74 -3.00 10.90
C ILE A 672 -21.36 -1.75 10.13
N ASN A 673 -22.38 -1.11 9.53
CA ASN A 673 -22.29 0.19 8.90
C ASN A 673 -21.91 1.24 9.94
N LEU A 674 -20.65 1.69 9.96
CA LEU A 674 -20.29 2.97 10.56
C LEU A 674 -19.59 3.84 9.49
N PRO A 675 -20.06 5.08 9.23
CA PRO A 675 -19.49 5.92 8.19
C PRO A 675 -18.04 6.30 8.51
N GLN A 676 -17.11 5.94 7.63
CA GLN A 676 -15.66 6.22 7.74
C GLN A 676 -15.32 7.72 7.85
N GLN A 677 -16.26 8.63 7.53
CA GLN A 677 -16.08 10.08 7.66
C GLN A 677 -15.98 10.55 9.10
N ILE A 678 -16.67 9.90 10.05
CA ILE A 678 -16.67 10.34 11.47
C ILE A 678 -15.31 10.06 12.15
N LEU A 679 -14.58 9.04 11.68
CA LEU A 679 -13.25 8.71 12.19
C LEU A 679 -12.17 9.65 11.63
N ILE A 680 -12.35 10.12 10.40
CA ILE A 680 -11.39 11.01 9.73
C ILE A 680 -11.52 12.45 10.25
N ASP A 681 -12.75 12.92 10.51
CA ASP A 681 -12.98 14.26 11.04
C ASP A 681 -12.45 14.44 12.47
N LYS A 682 -12.39 13.36 13.28
CA LYS A 682 -11.81 13.39 14.62
C LYS A 682 -10.28 13.43 14.68
N LEU A 683 -9.59 13.03 13.61
CA LEU A 683 -8.12 12.95 13.59
C LEU A 683 -7.43 14.19 13.01
N LYS A 684 -8.18 15.10 12.37
CA LYS A 684 -7.60 16.27 11.69
C LYS A 684 -7.58 17.56 12.52
N ASP A 685 -8.45 17.74 13.52
CA ASP A 685 -8.39 18.92 14.39
C ASP A 685 -9.05 18.66 15.77
N PRO A 686 -8.31 18.56 16.88
CA PRO A 686 -8.87 18.28 18.20
C PRO A 686 -9.66 19.44 18.86
N ASN A 687 -9.65 20.64 18.27
CA ASN A 687 -10.03 21.88 18.96
C ASN A 687 -11.26 22.63 18.40
N GLU A 688 -12.06 22.06 17.49
CA GLU A 688 -13.30 22.72 17.05
C GLU A 688 -14.53 22.23 17.87
N PRO A 689 -15.20 23.10 18.64
CA PRO A 689 -16.38 22.71 19.40
C PRO A 689 -17.59 22.50 18.46
N ILE A 690 -18.33 21.41 18.69
CA ILE A 690 -19.62 21.15 18.03
C ILE A 690 -20.64 22.21 18.48
N ILE A 691 -20.91 23.20 17.64
CA ILE A 691 -22.10 24.06 17.78
C ILE A 691 -23.22 23.43 16.94
N ILE A 692 -24.20 22.81 17.61
CA ILE A 692 -25.47 22.46 17.00
C ILE A 692 -26.27 23.76 16.85
N GLN A 693 -26.21 24.40 15.68
CA GLN A 693 -27.15 25.46 15.31
C GLN A 693 -28.19 24.90 14.35
N GLN A 694 -29.44 24.91 14.80
CA GLN A 694 -30.61 24.76 13.94
C GLN A 694 -30.57 25.88 12.87
N GLU A 695 -30.80 25.50 11.62
CA GLU A 695 -30.77 26.36 10.45
C GLU A 695 -31.58 27.65 10.63
N THR A 696 -30.96 28.79 10.38
CA THR A 696 -31.59 29.91 9.66
C THR A 696 -30.53 30.70 8.88
N SER A 697 -30.97 31.34 7.81
CA SER A 697 -30.23 31.70 6.61
C SER A 697 -29.25 32.89 6.70
N THR A 698 -28.34 32.93 5.71
CA THR A 698 -27.65 34.07 5.06
C THR A 698 -26.19 34.44 5.42
N SER A 699 -25.38 34.49 4.34
CA SER A 699 -24.29 35.43 4.00
C SER A 699 -22.88 35.35 4.62
N HIS A 700 -21.91 35.01 3.75
CA HIS A 700 -20.51 35.47 3.58
C HIS A 700 -19.69 36.02 4.78
N ARG A 701 -18.58 35.32 5.12
CA ARG A 701 -17.14 35.72 4.92
C ARG A 701 -16.19 34.80 5.72
N LYS A 702 -15.01 34.51 5.14
CA LYS A 702 -13.87 33.77 5.75
C LYS A 702 -12.97 34.67 6.59
N PRO A 703 -12.20 34.11 7.55
CA PRO A 703 -10.82 34.54 7.76
C PRO A 703 -9.81 33.37 7.69
N THR A 704 -8.63 33.73 7.22
CA THR A 704 -7.39 32.97 7.00
C THR A 704 -6.55 32.80 8.27
N CYS A 705 -5.81 31.69 8.41
CA CYS A 705 -4.56 31.67 9.18
C CYS A 705 -3.55 30.62 8.66
N SER A 706 -2.28 30.98 8.71
CA SER A 706 -1.09 30.39 8.05
C SER A 706 -0.39 29.26 8.85
N PRO A 707 0.38 28.35 8.19
CA PRO A 707 0.91 27.14 8.83
C PRO A 707 2.36 27.24 9.36
N LEU A 708 2.63 26.50 10.44
CA LEU A 708 3.94 26.31 11.09
C LEU A 708 4.78 25.24 10.37
N ARG A 709 5.97 25.65 9.93
CA ARG A 709 7.14 24.80 9.61
C ARG A 709 7.75 24.25 10.90
N TYR A 710 7.99 22.93 10.99
CA TYR A 710 9.30 22.32 11.33
C TYR A 710 9.15 20.81 11.59
N LEU A 711 9.88 19.97 10.84
CA LEU A 711 10.91 19.05 11.37
C LEU A 711 11.42 18.11 10.25
N ARG A 712 12.62 18.42 9.76
CA ARG A 712 13.50 17.54 8.98
C ARG A 712 14.82 17.54 9.75
N SER A 713 15.09 16.52 10.57
CA SER A 713 16.36 16.42 11.28
C SER A 713 17.43 15.85 10.36
N LYS A 714 18.38 16.70 9.95
CA LYS A 714 19.69 16.27 9.43
C LYS A 714 20.49 15.65 10.57
N VAL A 715 20.79 14.36 10.48
CA VAL A 715 21.85 13.75 11.29
C VAL A 715 23.19 14.25 10.73
N LYS A 716 23.98 14.95 11.57
CA LYS A 716 25.38 15.25 11.32
C LYS A 716 26.20 14.10 11.90
N GLU A 717 27.00 13.44 11.06
CA GLU A 717 28.09 12.58 11.52
C GLU A 717 29.14 13.44 12.24
N THR A 718 29.35 13.17 13.52
CA THR A 718 30.49 13.70 14.28
C THR A 718 31.55 12.62 14.38
N ASN A 719 32.64 12.79 13.64
CA ASN A 719 33.89 12.06 13.82
C ASN A 719 34.47 12.35 15.21
N LEU A 720 34.64 11.32 16.03
CA LEU A 720 35.44 11.37 17.26
C LEU A 720 36.88 10.91 16.94
N PRO A 721 37.93 11.58 17.45
CA PRO A 721 39.31 11.16 17.24
C PRO A 721 39.68 10.04 18.22
N VAL A 722 40.33 9.00 17.69
CA VAL A 722 40.97 7.93 18.46
C VAL A 722 42.26 8.49 19.07
N GLY A 723 42.28 8.64 20.39
CA GLY A 723 43.50 8.91 21.16
C GLY A 723 44.12 7.60 21.65
N SER A 724 45.32 7.29 21.15
CA SER A 724 46.17 6.20 21.62
C SER A 724 46.81 6.56 22.97
N PRO A 725 46.91 5.64 23.96
CA PRO A 725 47.78 5.83 25.10
C PRO A 725 49.19 5.32 24.75
N ALA A 726 50.18 6.18 24.99
CA ALA A 726 51.58 5.80 25.04
C ALA A 726 51.83 4.92 26.27
N MET A 727 52.59 3.83 26.09
CA MET A 727 53.28 3.14 27.18
C MET A 727 54.77 3.15 26.86
N GLU A 728 55.53 3.67 27.82
CA GLU A 728 56.98 3.80 27.82
C GLU A 728 57.68 2.45 27.98
N SER A 729 58.83 2.35 27.31
CA SER A 729 60.06 1.62 27.65
C SER A 729 59.96 0.35 28.53
N THR A 730 60.27 -0.81 27.95
CA THR A 730 61.61 -1.44 27.97
C THR A 730 61.63 -2.68 27.10
#